data_AF-A0AA37ULB2-F1
#
_entry.id   AF-A0AA37ULB2-F1
#
_cell.length_a   1.000
_cell.length_b   1.000
_cell.length_c   1.000
_cell.angle_alpha   90.00
_cell.angle_beta   90.00
_cell.angle_gamma   90.00
#
_symmetry.space_group_name_H-M   'P 1'
#
loop_
_entity.id
_entity.type
_entity.pdbx_description
1 polymer ?
#
loop_
_entity_poly.entity_id
_entity_poly.type
_entity_poly.pdbx_seq_one_letter_code
_entity_poly.pdbx_strand_id
1 'polypeptide(L)'
;MVRRSNSGFPLLFFLRSDVEEELVRRLTTDVLRGLGGILPMQNLDIAERLAVKDFLISEKPREDTQLRIRKLCPDRPSLKQTIYLLRGVLVNRILMMTLKKRWNVQYGLHPLRDPIAVPYHAKGVPSEQSEWGHPDVAILFTCLAFYYDGVSIAQLTQSLEHLLKSDDPSSEYDKWTQTSDDFPESLRAWNSINVDDSLQLAEIWRALRYNVVVIDYFMNNFVFPHHAKQFKVKLQSNGWDIPLFSLNANDEKMGTKEPGKTDSGPNLSALTTGFSGTNDNRTMLPLTIRQEDLSGLSHTNAEVLTYLLHARSRECQKIVGPRGTRASESDLLQELKRRDIKILIDAGAQILEMDNETLAKQWLTVDQTAPAALFFDKGNKPMIIQRSGRTTPLLGSPYADELSKCLVYLDESVTFFAPPEVYQSILDLKKKPFGAMVDSNDVISWLLDNTCDGIEQLQPLYYSQGIDFCRRMQAAVDNPDFVKDKHQRDKFIATIKQDEQHSLQQLYEPKRKTKATGDFRAESHNKIRSFVKELNARRKAFQDTGRAVHASALQEVEQEREIAFEVETVRQVKKPSCYTALSFPGLHPEIKSFAKTGRIPAGALTFISVIKSLSRTAIGKKFKVSDRSSQNKLFVSAEFERTVKLNFDLTSDNFLRNVNWMLWSPVTEVALIIVPEEAEALLSIVQDPNFTRATHLIVYSAPVTRKMLRFSDLNYYSIPTLTPAWRAPAWLKIELGLYAGRLYFEWSEYDQLCDFLGIDQSLPLQEYLEEGSESDSADTQNSSEVKSATVGLTARPLSFVQEWLAARRRGQDFASTPIGFIAQGKPLQESHPFFRQAMTVKRNLLFAPVHHKVDDQMNEDDYAVVDYGVDDMGANEEANSDAHEDEIGYNDSEYDDSDSDTSSEE
;
A
#
# COMPACT_ATOMS: atom_id res chain seq x y z
N MET A 1 17.03 8.02 26.11
CA MET A 1 17.05 6.62 26.55
C MET A 1 15.83 6.34 27.40
N VAL A 2 15.01 5.36 27.02
CA VAL A 2 13.94 4.80 27.86
C VAL A 2 14.43 3.44 28.35
N ARG A 3 14.38 3.18 29.66
CA ARG A 3 14.71 1.87 30.23
C ARG A 3 13.46 0.99 30.20
N ARG A 4 13.60 -0.24 29.72
CA ARG A 4 12.56 -1.27 29.85
C ARG A 4 12.63 -1.90 31.24
N SER A 5 11.57 -2.60 31.65
CA SER A 5 11.60 -3.46 32.84
C SER A 5 12.40 -4.74 32.56
N ASN A 6 12.83 -5.45 33.62
CA ASN A 6 13.41 -6.79 33.56
C ASN A 6 14.63 -6.89 32.60
N SER A 7 15.70 -6.15 32.93
CA SER A 7 17.03 -6.09 32.26
C SER A 7 17.10 -5.88 30.73
N GLY A 8 15.96 -5.71 30.04
CA GLY A 8 15.90 -5.58 28.59
C GLY A 8 16.60 -4.35 27.98
N PHE A 9 17.09 -4.51 26.75
CA PHE A 9 17.84 -3.47 26.03
C PHE A 9 17.05 -2.14 25.93
N PRO A 10 17.69 -0.99 26.21
CA PRO A 10 16.96 0.28 26.31
C PRO A 10 16.74 0.94 24.95
N LEU A 11 15.57 1.56 24.75
CA LEU A 11 15.29 2.36 23.57
C LEU A 11 16.14 3.64 23.59
N LEU A 12 17.01 3.80 22.58
CA LEU A 12 17.89 4.95 22.43
C LEU A 12 17.24 6.03 21.56
N PHE A 13 17.48 7.29 21.93
CA PHE A 13 17.00 8.48 21.22
C PHE A 13 18.06 9.55 21.40
N PHE A 14 18.58 10.09 20.30
CA PHE A 14 19.62 11.12 20.28
C PHE A 14 18.97 12.49 20.10
N LEU A 15 19.29 13.43 21.00
CA LEU A 15 18.72 14.78 21.01
C LEU A 15 19.63 15.83 20.37
N ARG A 16 20.93 15.54 20.25
CA ARG A 16 21.98 16.43 19.70
C ARG A 16 23.12 15.59 19.10
N SER A 17 23.76 16.12 18.06
CA SER A 17 24.88 15.48 17.36
C SER A 17 26.14 15.31 18.23
N ASP A 18 26.44 16.22 19.16
CA ASP A 18 27.61 16.11 20.03
C ASP A 18 27.54 14.90 20.98
N VAL A 19 26.32 14.45 21.33
CA VAL A 19 26.09 13.23 22.10
C VAL A 19 26.31 11.97 21.26
N GLU A 20 26.02 12.02 19.95
CA GLU A 20 26.34 10.95 19.00
C GLU A 20 27.86 10.77 18.89
N GLU A 21 28.58 11.89 18.74
CA GLU A 21 30.04 11.91 18.61
C GLU A 21 30.75 11.51 19.89
N GLU A 22 30.30 11.99 21.06
CA GLU A 22 30.84 11.59 22.36
C GLU A 22 30.58 10.11 22.67
N LEU A 23 29.46 9.54 22.23
CA LEU A 23 29.19 8.11 22.34
C LEU A 23 30.18 7.29 21.49
N VAL A 24 30.32 7.61 20.19
CA VAL A 24 31.27 6.92 19.30
C VAL A 24 32.70 7.06 19.84
N ARG A 25 33.09 8.26 20.29
CA ARG A 25 34.42 8.52 20.87
C ARG A 25 34.67 7.68 22.13
N ARG A 26 33.67 7.46 22.99
CA ARG A 26 33.78 6.57 24.17
C ARG A 26 33.92 5.11 23.75
N LEU A 27 33.04 4.61 22.90
CA LEU A 27 33.10 3.24 22.39
C LEU A 27 34.46 2.92 21.75
N THR A 28 34.96 3.80 20.88
CA THR A 28 36.31 3.67 20.29
C THR A 28 37.41 3.70 21.37
N THR A 29 37.28 4.55 22.40
CA THR A 29 38.26 4.61 23.51
C THR A 29 38.30 3.30 24.30
N ASP A 30 37.14 2.70 24.56
CA ASP A 30 37.02 1.52 25.40
C ASP A 30 37.38 0.23 24.64
N VAL A 31 37.05 0.14 23.35
CA VAL A 31 37.57 -0.89 22.43
C VAL A 31 39.11 -0.82 22.33
N LEU A 32 39.70 0.37 22.22
CA LEU A 32 41.17 0.55 22.19
C LEU A 32 41.85 0.26 23.55
N ARG A 33 41.09 0.18 24.65
CA ARG A 33 41.54 -0.30 25.97
C ARG A 33 41.43 -1.82 26.12
N GLY A 34 40.74 -2.50 25.20
CA GLY A 34 40.43 -3.94 25.30
C GLY A 34 39.25 -4.25 26.23
N LEU A 35 38.41 -3.26 26.57
CA LEU A 35 37.19 -3.51 27.35
C LEU A 35 36.19 -4.33 26.49
N GLY A 36 35.48 -5.25 27.14
CA GLY A 36 34.61 -6.22 26.46
C GLY A 36 35.35 -7.29 25.63
N GLY A 37 36.70 -7.33 25.64
CA GLY A 37 37.49 -8.35 24.94
C GLY A 37 37.54 -8.23 23.41
N ILE A 38 36.76 -7.32 22.81
CA ILE A 38 36.53 -7.17 21.36
C ILE A 38 37.85 -7.07 20.56
N LEU A 39 38.84 -6.32 21.06
CA LEU A 39 40.19 -6.33 20.51
C LEU A 39 41.21 -6.73 21.59
N PRO A 40 42.01 -7.80 21.38
CA PRO A 40 43.12 -8.17 22.24
C PRO A 40 44.33 -7.24 22.03
N MET A 41 44.14 -5.93 22.26
CA MET A 41 45.12 -4.85 22.06
C MET A 41 46.44 -5.08 22.83
N GLN A 42 46.41 -5.90 23.88
CA GLN A 42 47.58 -6.28 24.66
C GLN A 42 48.58 -7.16 23.89
N ASN A 43 48.13 -7.85 22.84
CA ASN A 43 48.93 -8.80 22.05
C ASN A 43 49.62 -8.18 20.82
N LEU A 44 49.31 -6.91 20.50
CA LEU A 44 49.88 -6.19 19.35
C LEU A 44 51.17 -5.43 19.71
N ASP A 45 52.05 -5.15 18.75
CA ASP A 45 53.21 -4.29 18.96
C ASP A 45 52.82 -2.80 19.13
N ILE A 46 53.77 -1.94 19.53
CA ILE A 46 53.50 -0.52 19.78
C ILE A 46 53.08 0.23 18.50
N ALA A 47 53.70 -0.07 17.36
CA ALA A 47 53.39 0.53 16.06
C ALA A 47 52.08 -0.01 15.47
N GLU A 48 51.74 -1.27 15.72
CA GLU A 48 50.45 -1.87 15.41
C GLU A 48 49.33 -1.22 16.24
N ARG A 49 49.48 -1.09 17.56
CA ARG A 49 48.51 -0.37 18.41
C ARG A 49 48.30 1.08 17.95
N LEU A 50 49.38 1.77 17.55
CA LEU A 50 49.30 3.13 17.01
C LEU A 50 48.60 3.19 15.64
N ALA A 51 48.82 2.20 14.77
CA ALA A 51 48.13 2.08 13.49
C ALA A 51 46.63 1.75 13.67
N VAL A 52 46.27 0.81 14.54
CA VAL A 52 44.86 0.50 14.87
C VAL A 52 44.16 1.74 15.46
N LYS A 53 44.84 2.47 16.34
CA LYS A 53 44.32 3.74 16.89
C LYS A 53 44.09 4.81 15.81
N ASP A 54 45.02 5.01 14.89
CA ASP A 54 44.85 5.95 13.77
C ASP A 54 43.72 5.47 12.83
N PHE A 55 43.64 4.18 12.56
CA PHE A 55 42.63 3.57 11.67
C PHE A 55 41.19 3.62 12.21
N LEU A 56 41.01 3.60 13.54
CA LEU A 56 39.70 3.66 14.21
C LEU A 56 39.31 5.06 14.73
N ILE A 57 40.17 6.07 14.59
CA ILE A 57 39.87 7.46 14.97
C ILE A 57 39.87 8.40 13.76
N SER A 58 40.79 8.22 12.81
CA SER A 58 40.92 9.10 11.65
C SER A 58 39.98 8.68 10.53
N GLU A 59 39.20 9.62 9.97
CA GLU A 59 38.48 9.42 8.70
C GLU A 59 39.45 8.99 7.58
N LYS A 60 40.61 9.64 7.51
CA LYS A 60 41.57 9.56 6.40
C LYS A 60 42.96 9.16 6.91
N PRO A 61 43.12 7.93 7.46
CA PRO A 61 44.35 7.49 8.12
C PRO A 61 45.53 7.45 7.15
N ARG A 62 46.75 7.50 7.71
CA ARG A 62 48.01 7.52 6.94
C ARG A 62 48.21 6.25 6.12
N GLU A 63 48.90 6.36 4.99
CA GLU A 63 49.15 5.21 4.09
C GLU A 63 50.01 4.14 4.76
N ASP A 64 51.00 4.51 5.60
CA ASP A 64 51.76 3.56 6.42
C ASP A 64 50.88 2.79 7.42
N THR A 65 49.82 3.43 7.92
CA THR A 65 48.82 2.80 8.79
C THR A 65 47.99 1.80 8.01
N GLN A 66 47.46 2.19 6.84
CA GLN A 66 46.71 1.27 5.97
C GLN A 66 47.57 0.07 5.54
N LEU A 67 48.82 0.29 5.14
CA LEU A 67 49.77 -0.76 4.78
C LEU A 67 50.10 -1.69 5.94
N ARG A 68 50.15 -1.18 7.19
CA ARG A 68 50.30 -2.01 8.39
C ARG A 68 49.04 -2.82 8.70
N ILE A 69 47.85 -2.24 8.63
CA ILE A 69 46.58 -2.96 8.85
C ILE A 69 46.36 -4.06 7.80
N ARG A 70 46.70 -3.84 6.52
CA ARG A 70 46.68 -4.88 5.47
C ARG A 70 47.50 -6.12 5.84
N LYS A 71 48.68 -5.90 6.42
CA LYS A 71 49.69 -6.91 6.79
C LYS A 71 49.58 -7.41 8.24
N LEU A 72 48.61 -6.91 9.00
CA LEU A 72 48.45 -7.22 10.43
C LEU A 72 48.15 -8.71 10.64
N CYS A 73 48.91 -9.33 11.55
CA CYS A 73 48.75 -10.71 12.04
C CYS A 73 48.26 -11.72 10.97
N PRO A 74 49.10 -12.09 9.98
CA PRO A 74 48.68 -12.97 8.89
C PRO A 74 48.11 -14.32 9.38
N ASP A 75 48.65 -14.85 10.48
CA ASP A 75 48.25 -16.11 11.11
C ASP A 75 46.94 -15.99 11.92
N ARG A 76 46.37 -14.79 12.05
CA ARG A 76 45.13 -14.49 12.79
C ARG A 76 44.21 -13.54 12.01
N PRO A 77 43.67 -13.97 10.84
CA PRO A 77 42.89 -13.10 9.96
C PRO A 77 41.65 -12.48 10.63
N SER A 78 41.05 -13.17 11.61
CA SER A 78 39.91 -12.67 12.39
C SER A 78 40.17 -11.35 13.13
N LEU A 79 41.40 -11.11 13.59
CA LEU A 79 41.77 -9.85 14.23
C LEU A 79 41.72 -8.68 13.22
N LYS A 80 42.24 -8.91 12.01
CA LYS A 80 42.21 -7.93 10.92
C LYS A 80 40.77 -7.68 10.44
N GLN A 81 39.97 -8.73 10.30
CA GLN A 81 38.53 -8.62 9.99
C GLN A 81 37.79 -7.77 11.03
N THR A 82 38.00 -8.03 12.32
CA THR A 82 37.40 -7.27 13.43
C THR A 82 37.74 -5.77 13.36
N ILE A 83 38.98 -5.41 13.00
CA ILE A 83 39.41 -4.02 12.87
C ILE A 83 38.76 -3.32 11.67
N TYR A 84 38.55 -4.00 10.54
CA TYR A 84 37.78 -3.44 9.43
C TYR A 84 36.30 -3.27 9.79
N LEU A 85 35.67 -4.27 10.42
CA LEU A 85 34.28 -4.19 10.87
C LEU A 85 34.06 -3.03 11.86
N LEU A 86 34.95 -2.90 12.87
CA LEU A 86 34.91 -1.78 13.82
C LEU A 86 35.04 -0.42 13.13
N ARG A 87 35.80 -0.32 12.03
CA ARG A 87 35.87 0.91 11.23
C ARG A 87 34.53 1.19 10.53
N GLY A 88 33.85 0.18 10.01
CA GLY A 88 32.49 0.33 9.46
C GLY A 88 31.48 0.79 10.51
N VAL A 89 31.39 0.04 11.60
CA VAL A 89 30.46 0.25 12.72
C VAL A 89 30.66 1.63 13.37
N LEU A 90 31.90 2.05 13.61
CA LEU A 90 32.22 3.28 14.36
C LEU A 90 32.56 4.48 13.46
N VAL A 91 33.54 4.35 12.56
CA VAL A 91 34.07 5.49 11.77
C VAL A 91 33.16 5.81 10.58
N ASN A 92 32.64 4.80 9.89
CA ASN A 92 31.62 5.00 8.84
C ASN A 92 30.20 5.17 9.43
N ARG A 93 30.07 5.34 10.75
CA ARG A 93 28.83 5.66 11.50
C ARG A 93 27.66 4.68 11.34
N ILE A 94 27.86 3.44 10.88
CA ILE A 94 26.79 2.45 10.67
C ILE A 94 26.02 2.16 11.98
N LEU A 95 26.71 2.09 13.13
CA LEU A 95 26.06 1.96 14.44
C LEU A 95 25.15 3.15 14.76
N MET A 96 25.59 4.37 14.42
CA MET A 96 24.81 5.57 14.71
C MET A 96 23.58 5.67 13.79
N MET A 97 23.69 5.25 12.53
CA MET A 97 22.56 5.19 11.61
C MET A 97 21.50 4.18 12.09
N THR A 98 21.92 2.95 12.41
CA THR A 98 21.00 1.89 12.86
C THR A 98 20.32 2.22 14.19
N LEU A 99 21.04 2.83 15.15
CA LEU A 99 20.47 3.32 16.41
C LEU A 99 19.60 4.58 16.29
N LYS A 100 19.56 5.24 15.12
CA LYS A 100 18.71 6.43 14.87
C LYS A 100 17.43 6.12 14.10
N LYS A 101 17.36 4.99 13.38
CA LYS A 101 16.12 4.55 12.73
C LYS A 101 15.13 3.97 13.76
N ARG A 102 13.83 4.11 13.49
CA ARG A 102 12.75 3.69 14.38
C ARG A 102 12.35 2.24 14.15
N TRP A 103 12.54 1.39 15.16
CA TRP A 103 11.93 0.06 15.21
C TRP A 103 10.40 0.17 15.15
N ASN A 104 9.75 -0.83 14.55
CA ASN A 104 8.30 -0.92 14.30
C ASN A 104 7.71 0.20 13.40
N VAL A 105 8.55 1.05 12.79
CA VAL A 105 8.13 2.13 11.87
C VAL A 105 8.98 2.17 10.59
N GLN A 106 10.29 1.93 10.70
CA GLN A 106 11.23 1.92 9.56
C GLN A 106 11.90 0.56 9.37
N TYR A 107 11.95 -0.28 10.42
CA TYR A 107 12.41 -1.66 10.35
C TYR A 107 11.81 -2.51 11.48
N GLY A 108 11.87 -3.83 11.30
CA GLY A 108 11.47 -4.84 12.28
C GLY A 108 11.52 -6.24 11.65
N LEU A 109 11.03 -7.26 12.35
CA LEU A 109 10.88 -8.60 11.77
C LEU A 109 9.58 -8.69 10.93
N HIS A 110 9.52 -9.64 10.00
CA HIS A 110 8.30 -9.96 9.25
C HIS A 110 7.70 -11.27 9.78
N PRO A 111 6.43 -11.33 10.23
CA PRO A 111 5.87 -12.52 10.89
C PRO A 111 5.82 -13.80 10.03
N LEU A 112 5.90 -13.66 8.69
CA LEU A 112 5.77 -14.76 7.72
C LEU A 112 7.02 -15.02 6.86
N ARG A 113 8.15 -14.34 7.12
CA ARG A 113 9.43 -14.56 6.41
C ARG A 113 10.50 -15.09 7.36
N ASP A 114 11.67 -15.37 6.79
CA ASP A 114 12.90 -15.63 7.55
C ASP A 114 13.14 -14.56 8.64
N PRO A 115 13.71 -14.93 9.81
CA PRO A 115 13.86 -14.06 10.99
C PRO A 115 14.97 -12.99 10.86
N ILE A 116 15.06 -12.33 9.72
CA ILE A 116 15.94 -11.19 9.44
C ILE A 116 15.10 -9.90 9.45
N ALA A 117 15.69 -8.79 9.86
CA ALA A 117 15.00 -7.50 9.83
C ALA A 117 14.76 -7.01 8.39
N VAL A 118 13.54 -6.57 8.12
CA VAL A 118 13.10 -6.00 6.84
C VAL A 118 12.79 -4.49 6.98
N PRO A 119 12.76 -3.72 5.89
CA PRO A 119 12.16 -2.39 5.87
C PRO A 119 10.66 -2.42 6.21
N TYR A 120 10.13 -1.33 6.75
CA TYR A 120 8.70 -1.15 7.05
C TYR A 120 8.16 0.00 6.21
N HIS A 121 7.06 -0.23 5.48
CA HIS A 121 6.40 0.81 4.67
C HIS A 121 5.62 1.80 5.53
N ALA A 122 5.06 1.31 6.63
CA ALA A 122 4.35 2.08 7.64
C ALA A 122 4.51 1.43 9.02
N LYS A 123 4.02 2.09 10.07
CA LYS A 123 4.07 1.57 11.43
C LYS A 123 3.37 0.21 11.53
N GLY A 124 4.09 -0.82 11.99
CA GLY A 124 3.58 -2.19 12.08
C GLY A 124 3.33 -2.88 10.72
N VAL A 125 3.71 -2.27 9.60
CA VAL A 125 3.55 -2.81 8.24
C VAL A 125 4.95 -3.13 7.67
N PRO A 126 5.45 -4.36 7.87
CA PRO A 126 6.71 -4.80 7.29
C PRO A 126 6.59 -4.95 5.77
N SER A 127 7.70 -4.88 5.04
CA SER A 127 7.71 -5.19 3.61
C SER A 127 7.70 -6.70 3.35
N GLU A 128 6.77 -7.14 2.50
CA GLU A 128 6.61 -8.53 2.05
C GLU A 128 7.83 -9.02 1.22
N GLN A 129 8.55 -8.12 0.53
CA GLN A 129 9.63 -8.52 -0.41
C GLN A 129 10.97 -7.81 -0.18
N SER A 130 10.99 -6.64 0.48
CA SER A 130 12.21 -5.83 0.63
C SER A 130 13.15 -6.37 1.72
N GLU A 131 14.45 -6.14 1.56
CA GLU A 131 15.54 -6.42 2.51
C GLU A 131 16.57 -5.28 2.52
N TRP A 132 17.42 -5.23 3.54
CA TRP A 132 18.56 -4.31 3.59
C TRP A 132 19.75 -4.84 2.78
N GLY A 133 20.15 -4.12 1.73
CA GLY A 133 21.22 -4.54 0.81
C GLY A 133 22.63 -4.60 1.40
N HIS A 134 22.91 -3.90 2.51
CA HIS A 134 24.21 -3.92 3.17
C HIS A 134 24.23 -4.91 4.36
N PRO A 135 25.16 -5.90 4.40
CA PRO A 135 25.09 -7.01 5.34
C PRO A 135 25.15 -6.59 6.81
N ASP A 136 26.11 -5.72 7.19
CA ASP A 136 26.22 -5.27 8.59
C ASP A 136 25.03 -4.41 9.05
N VAL A 137 24.25 -3.85 8.11
CA VAL A 137 23.01 -3.11 8.42
C VAL A 137 21.86 -4.09 8.68
N ALA A 138 21.70 -5.11 7.82
CA ALA A 138 20.75 -6.19 8.03
C ALA A 138 20.99 -6.91 9.38
N ILE A 139 22.26 -7.22 9.70
CA ILE A 139 22.65 -7.83 10.98
C ILE A 139 22.31 -6.92 12.16
N LEU A 140 22.73 -5.65 12.15
CA LEU A 140 22.47 -4.73 13.27
C LEU A 140 20.97 -4.44 13.45
N PHE A 141 20.18 -4.30 12.38
CA PHE A 141 18.73 -4.17 12.49
C PHE A 141 18.07 -5.46 12.98
N THR A 142 18.60 -6.64 12.65
CA THR A 142 18.10 -7.92 13.17
C THR A 142 18.36 -8.02 14.68
N CYS A 143 19.56 -7.71 15.14
CA CYS A 143 19.88 -7.63 16.58
C CYS A 143 18.94 -6.65 17.30
N LEU A 144 18.81 -5.42 16.79
CA LEU A 144 17.94 -4.41 17.41
C LEU A 144 16.47 -4.83 17.40
N ALA A 145 15.97 -5.44 16.32
CA ALA A 145 14.60 -5.93 16.24
C ALA A 145 14.32 -7.00 17.30
N PHE A 146 15.20 -8.00 17.47
CA PHE A 146 15.07 -8.98 18.55
C PHE A 146 15.27 -8.40 19.95
N TYR A 147 16.17 -7.41 20.14
CA TYR A 147 16.34 -6.72 21.42
C TYR A 147 15.10 -5.91 21.85
N TYR A 148 14.27 -5.46 20.90
CA TYR A 148 13.03 -4.74 21.16
C TYR A 148 11.78 -5.64 21.19
N ASP A 149 11.64 -6.58 20.26
CA ASP A 149 10.47 -7.49 20.21
C ASP A 149 10.59 -8.66 21.21
N GLY A 150 11.82 -9.12 21.46
CA GLY A 150 12.14 -10.26 22.32
C GLY A 150 12.10 -11.61 21.58
N VAL A 151 12.36 -12.70 22.29
CA VAL A 151 12.06 -14.06 21.80
C VAL A 151 10.62 -14.45 22.14
N SER A 152 9.96 -15.16 21.23
CA SER A 152 8.68 -15.83 21.50
C SER A 152 8.86 -17.10 22.33
N ILE A 153 7.75 -17.66 22.85
CA ILE A 153 7.78 -18.92 23.61
C ILE A 153 8.34 -20.07 22.75
N ALA A 154 7.96 -20.15 21.48
CA ALA A 154 8.45 -21.19 20.56
C ALA A 154 9.97 -21.10 20.33
N GLN A 155 10.50 -19.89 20.13
CA GLN A 155 11.94 -19.66 19.94
C GLN A 155 12.74 -19.94 21.22
N LEU A 156 12.16 -19.67 22.40
CA LEU A 156 12.76 -20.06 23.69
C LEU A 156 12.75 -21.59 23.88
N THR A 157 11.65 -22.26 23.52
CA THR A 157 11.53 -23.73 23.58
C THR A 157 12.57 -24.38 22.69
N GLN A 158 12.68 -23.94 21.43
CA GLN A 158 13.72 -24.36 20.48
C GLN A 158 15.15 -24.12 21.03
N SER A 159 15.38 -23.01 21.73
CA SER A 159 16.66 -22.71 22.36
C SER A 159 16.98 -23.67 23.52
N LEU A 160 15.99 -24.00 24.36
CA LEU A 160 16.14 -24.96 25.46
C LEU A 160 16.34 -26.40 24.95
N GLU A 161 15.62 -26.81 23.90
CA GLU A 161 15.80 -28.11 23.24
C GLU A 161 17.17 -28.29 22.58
N HIS A 162 17.78 -27.20 22.12
CA HIS A 162 19.14 -27.21 21.57
C HIS A 162 20.17 -27.16 22.71
N LEU A 163 19.89 -26.42 23.78
CA LEU A 163 20.73 -26.40 24.97
C LEU A 163 20.81 -27.78 25.64
N LEU A 164 19.71 -28.53 25.68
CA LEU A 164 19.68 -29.93 26.13
C LEU A 164 20.60 -30.89 25.33
N LYS A 165 21.03 -30.48 24.13
CA LYS A 165 21.90 -31.26 23.23
C LYS A 165 23.36 -30.75 23.23
N SER A 166 23.71 -29.76 24.05
CA SER A 166 25.07 -29.23 24.16
C SER A 166 25.94 -30.00 25.16
N ASP A 167 27.26 -29.82 25.07
CA ASP A 167 28.24 -30.52 25.93
C ASP A 167 28.17 -30.11 27.41
N ASP A 168 27.70 -28.89 27.70
CA ASP A 168 27.49 -28.36 29.06
C ASP A 168 26.23 -27.49 29.14
N PRO A 169 25.03 -28.10 29.22
CA PRO A 169 23.77 -27.37 29.28
C PRO A 169 23.62 -26.51 30.54
N SER A 170 24.25 -26.93 31.64
CA SER A 170 24.14 -26.25 32.94
C SER A 170 24.92 -24.94 32.97
N SER A 171 26.16 -24.93 32.49
CA SER A 171 27.00 -23.72 32.43
C SER A 171 26.43 -22.66 31.49
N GLU A 172 25.83 -23.07 30.36
CA GLU A 172 25.15 -22.12 29.47
C GLU A 172 23.85 -21.58 30.09
N TYR A 173 23.02 -22.43 30.71
CA TYR A 173 21.78 -21.99 31.36
C TYR A 173 22.03 -21.06 32.55
N ASP A 174 23.10 -21.30 33.32
CA ASP A 174 23.53 -20.42 34.40
C ASP A 174 23.80 -18.98 33.89
N LYS A 175 24.37 -18.81 32.68
CA LYS A 175 24.55 -17.47 32.07
C LYS A 175 23.22 -16.78 31.76
N TRP A 176 22.19 -17.56 31.38
CA TRP A 176 20.86 -17.04 31.08
C TRP A 176 20.15 -16.58 32.37
N THR A 177 20.30 -17.29 33.48
CA THR A 177 19.63 -16.93 34.75
C THR A 177 20.39 -15.90 35.59
N GLN A 178 21.73 -15.87 35.52
CA GLN A 178 22.57 -14.88 36.22
C GLN A 178 22.32 -13.43 35.78
N THR A 179 21.73 -13.23 34.61
CA THR A 179 21.49 -11.91 33.97
C THR A 179 20.05 -11.39 34.13
N SER A 180 19.23 -12.07 34.93
CA SER A 180 17.85 -11.67 35.26
C SER A 180 17.61 -11.71 36.78
N ASP A 181 17.47 -10.53 37.37
CA ASP A 181 17.27 -10.34 38.82
C ASP A 181 15.94 -10.98 39.28
N ASP A 182 14.87 -10.78 38.50
CA ASP A 182 13.50 -11.27 38.77
C ASP A 182 13.29 -12.77 38.43
N PHE A 183 14.36 -13.53 38.14
CA PHE A 183 14.24 -14.92 37.70
C PHE A 183 13.94 -15.89 38.87
N PRO A 184 12.90 -16.76 38.79
CA PRO A 184 12.47 -17.61 39.90
C PRO A 184 13.55 -18.57 40.42
N GLU A 185 13.82 -18.54 41.74
CA GLU A 185 14.86 -19.37 42.36
C GLU A 185 14.67 -20.87 42.13
N SER A 186 13.43 -21.35 42.17
CA SER A 186 13.06 -22.75 41.91
C SER A 186 13.38 -23.23 40.50
N LEU A 187 13.63 -22.31 39.56
CA LEU A 187 13.92 -22.61 38.15
C LEU A 187 15.39 -22.34 37.79
N ARG A 188 16.21 -21.81 38.72
CA ARG A 188 17.60 -21.42 38.43
C ARG A 188 18.51 -22.63 38.15
N ALA A 189 18.26 -23.77 38.78
CA ALA A 189 19.04 -24.98 38.55
C ALA A 189 18.50 -25.76 37.34
N TRP A 190 19.33 -25.96 36.32
CA TRP A 190 19.02 -26.65 35.05
C TRP A 190 18.19 -27.94 35.23
N ASN A 191 18.57 -28.79 36.19
CA ASN A 191 17.92 -30.07 36.50
C ASN A 191 16.48 -29.94 37.05
N SER A 192 15.96 -28.72 37.23
CA SER A 192 14.58 -28.44 37.69
C SER A 192 13.64 -28.08 36.54
N ILE A 193 14.16 -27.98 35.31
CA ILE A 193 13.39 -27.60 34.13
C ILE A 193 12.80 -28.84 33.45
N ASN A 194 11.52 -28.76 33.08
CA ASN A 194 10.87 -29.64 32.13
C ASN A 194 10.38 -28.79 30.94
N VAL A 195 10.94 -29.02 29.76
CA VAL A 195 10.56 -28.28 28.54
C VAL A 195 9.13 -28.60 28.10
N ASP A 196 8.58 -29.75 28.49
CA ASP A 196 7.18 -30.09 28.22
C ASP A 196 6.16 -29.37 29.14
N ASP A 197 6.61 -28.70 30.22
CA ASP A 197 5.72 -27.97 31.12
C ASP A 197 5.42 -26.55 30.60
N SER A 198 4.26 -26.40 29.97
CA SER A 198 3.77 -25.12 29.44
C SER A 198 3.63 -23.98 30.47
N LEU A 199 3.41 -24.28 31.76
CA LEU A 199 3.35 -23.26 32.81
C LEU A 199 4.77 -22.82 33.19
N GLN A 200 5.68 -23.78 33.34
CA GLN A 200 7.08 -23.51 33.65
C GLN A 200 7.75 -22.73 32.51
N LEU A 201 7.52 -23.12 31.24
CA LEU A 201 7.95 -22.36 30.07
C LEU A 201 7.44 -20.93 30.08
N ALA A 202 6.18 -20.69 30.47
CA ALA A 202 5.61 -19.35 30.54
C ALA A 202 6.27 -18.48 31.64
N GLU A 203 6.66 -19.06 32.78
CA GLU A 203 7.42 -18.35 33.83
C GLU A 203 8.84 -18.02 33.39
N ILE A 204 9.57 -18.99 32.81
CA ILE A 204 10.92 -18.81 32.26
C ILE A 204 10.88 -17.74 31.15
N TRP A 205 9.91 -17.82 30.24
CA TRP A 205 9.73 -16.83 29.17
C TRP A 205 9.47 -15.42 29.71
N ARG A 206 8.60 -15.27 30.72
CA ARG A 206 8.31 -13.96 31.33
C ARG A 206 9.58 -13.31 31.91
N ALA A 207 10.52 -14.10 32.42
CA ALA A 207 11.77 -13.63 33.01
C ALA A 207 12.95 -13.51 32.03
N LEU A 208 12.89 -14.14 30.84
CA LEU A 208 14.00 -14.18 29.87
C LEU A 208 13.70 -13.59 28.48
N ARG A 209 12.45 -13.28 28.12
CA ARG A 209 12.09 -12.86 26.74
C ARG A 209 12.82 -11.61 26.20
N TYR A 210 13.31 -10.74 27.09
CA TYR A 210 14.13 -9.56 26.75
C TYR A 210 15.59 -9.67 27.20
N ASN A 211 16.02 -10.84 27.68
CA ASN A 211 17.39 -11.06 28.10
C ASN A 211 18.30 -11.17 26.86
N VAL A 212 19.23 -10.21 26.73
CA VAL A 212 20.17 -10.13 25.61
C VAL A 212 20.99 -11.41 25.44
N VAL A 213 21.38 -12.11 26.52
CA VAL A 213 22.14 -13.36 26.43
C VAL A 213 21.34 -14.47 25.74
N VAL A 214 20.05 -14.56 26.02
CA VAL A 214 19.13 -15.57 25.45
C VAL A 214 18.79 -15.23 24.00
N ILE A 215 18.60 -13.94 23.72
CA ILE A 215 18.40 -13.42 22.36
C ILE A 215 19.64 -13.65 21.49
N ASP A 216 20.83 -13.33 21.99
CA ASP A 216 22.09 -13.58 21.30
C ASP A 216 22.31 -15.09 21.07
N TYR A 217 21.97 -15.94 22.04
CA TYR A 217 22.01 -17.40 21.85
C TYR A 217 21.07 -17.84 20.71
N PHE A 218 19.82 -17.37 20.70
CA PHE A 218 18.86 -17.69 19.64
C PHE A 218 19.36 -17.22 18.27
N MET A 219 19.84 -15.97 18.17
CA MET A 219 20.30 -15.40 16.91
C MET A 219 21.54 -16.11 16.36
N ASN A 220 22.51 -16.46 17.21
CA ASN A 220 23.76 -17.10 16.77
C ASN A 220 23.60 -18.58 16.41
N ASN A 221 22.59 -19.29 16.93
CA ASN A 221 22.36 -20.71 16.60
C ASN A 221 21.32 -20.88 15.48
N PHE A 222 20.24 -20.08 15.45
CA PHE A 222 19.13 -20.28 14.52
C PHE A 222 19.01 -19.21 13.44
N VAL A 223 19.24 -17.93 13.76
CA VAL A 223 19.01 -16.84 12.79
C VAL A 223 20.16 -16.70 11.80
N PHE A 224 21.34 -16.26 12.27
CA PHE A 224 22.43 -15.89 11.37
C PHE A 224 23.00 -17.08 10.55
N PRO A 225 23.22 -18.29 11.10
CA PRO A 225 23.76 -19.42 10.32
C PRO A 225 22.86 -19.86 9.16
N HIS A 226 21.54 -19.74 9.30
CA HIS A 226 20.58 -20.21 8.30
C HIS A 226 20.15 -19.10 7.32
N HIS A 227 20.11 -17.84 7.76
CA HIS A 227 19.44 -16.77 7.03
C HIS A 227 20.34 -15.59 6.64
N ALA A 228 21.48 -15.35 7.31
CA ALA A 228 22.42 -14.27 6.94
C ALA A 228 23.36 -14.69 5.78
N LYS A 229 22.76 -15.11 4.67
CA LYS A 229 23.45 -15.55 3.45
C LYS A 229 23.75 -14.36 2.53
N GLN A 230 24.81 -14.48 1.74
CA GLN A 230 25.20 -13.50 0.72
C GLN A 230 25.53 -14.24 -0.59
N PHE A 231 25.07 -13.73 -1.72
CA PHE A 231 25.39 -14.30 -3.03
C PHE A 231 26.75 -13.79 -3.52
N LYS A 232 27.42 -14.59 -4.37
CA LYS A 232 28.71 -14.21 -4.95
C LYS A 232 28.54 -13.03 -5.92
N VAL A 233 27.52 -13.12 -6.78
CA VAL A 233 27.17 -12.13 -7.80
C VAL A 233 25.68 -11.85 -7.77
N LYS A 234 25.29 -10.63 -8.15
CA LYS A 234 23.90 -10.21 -8.36
C LYS A 234 23.63 -9.82 -9.80
N LEU A 235 22.39 -10.02 -10.22
CA LEU A 235 21.75 -9.30 -11.32
C LEU A 235 20.78 -8.30 -10.69
N GLN A 236 20.67 -7.09 -11.26
CA GLN A 236 19.80 -6.05 -10.70
C GLN A 236 19.14 -5.20 -11.80
N SER A 237 17.83 -5.00 -11.66
CA SER A 237 17.10 -3.86 -12.21
C SER A 237 16.97 -2.76 -11.15
N ASN A 238 16.51 -1.58 -11.54
CA ASN A 238 16.10 -0.51 -10.64
C ASN A 238 15.08 0.42 -11.33
N GLY A 239 14.58 1.45 -10.64
CA GLY A 239 13.54 2.36 -11.16
C GLY A 239 13.86 3.07 -12.48
N TRP A 240 15.11 3.10 -12.94
CA TRP A 240 15.47 3.60 -14.28
C TRP A 240 15.06 2.66 -15.43
N ASP A 241 14.86 1.37 -15.15
CA ASP A 241 14.49 0.36 -16.16
C ASP A 241 13.01 0.41 -16.56
N ILE A 242 12.13 0.94 -15.70
CA ILE A 242 10.70 1.11 -15.98
C ILE A 242 10.46 2.01 -17.22
N PRO A 243 11.01 3.24 -17.30
CA PRO A 243 10.91 4.11 -18.46
C PRO A 243 11.89 3.74 -19.59
N LEU A 244 11.73 2.55 -20.19
CA LEU A 244 12.50 2.16 -21.37
C LEU A 244 12.29 3.16 -22.52
N PHE A 245 13.39 3.51 -23.20
CA PHE A 245 13.38 4.29 -24.43
C PHE A 245 13.92 3.45 -25.59
N SER A 246 13.31 3.59 -26.77
CA SER A 246 13.80 2.89 -27.95
C SER A 246 15.21 3.36 -28.33
N LEU A 247 16.16 2.41 -28.37
CA LEU A 247 17.52 2.61 -28.85
C LEU A 247 17.57 2.80 -30.38
N ASN A 248 16.53 2.36 -31.10
CA ASN A 248 16.47 2.39 -32.57
C ASN A 248 16.04 3.76 -33.14
N ALA A 249 15.91 4.78 -32.29
CA ALA A 249 15.56 6.14 -32.69
C ALA A 249 16.81 6.88 -33.22
N ASN A 250 17.15 6.65 -34.50
CA ASN A 250 18.23 7.37 -35.18
C ASN A 250 17.89 8.88 -35.31
N ASP A 251 18.55 9.71 -34.49
CA ASP A 251 18.44 11.19 -34.48
C ASP A 251 18.95 11.90 -35.77
N GLU A 252 19.21 11.16 -36.87
CA GLU A 252 19.81 11.67 -38.10
C GLU A 252 18.90 12.60 -38.94
N LYS A 253 17.64 12.82 -38.53
CA LYS A 253 16.72 13.75 -39.21
C LYS A 253 16.59 15.13 -38.56
N MET A 254 17.51 15.52 -37.68
CA MET A 254 17.67 16.93 -37.26
C MET A 254 18.38 17.79 -38.35
N GLY A 255 17.98 17.63 -39.62
CA GLY A 255 18.80 18.01 -40.78
C GLY A 255 18.10 18.64 -41.99
N THR A 256 16.77 18.85 -41.99
CA THR A 256 16.09 19.72 -42.97
C THR A 256 14.65 20.02 -42.53
N LYS A 257 14.32 21.30 -42.30
CA LYS A 257 12.92 21.75 -42.14
C LYS A 257 12.41 22.30 -43.46
N GLU A 258 11.67 21.48 -44.22
CA GLU A 258 10.81 22.03 -45.28
C GLU A 258 9.60 22.73 -44.65
N PRO A 259 9.35 24.02 -44.93
CA PRO A 259 8.20 24.73 -44.38
C PRO A 259 6.94 24.42 -45.20
N GLY A 260 6.08 23.52 -44.71
CA GLY A 260 4.77 23.31 -45.34
C GLY A 260 3.95 22.07 -44.97
N LYS A 261 4.49 21.11 -44.22
CA LYS A 261 3.75 19.91 -43.79
C LYS A 261 3.50 19.88 -42.29
N THR A 262 2.23 19.75 -41.92
CA THR A 262 1.77 19.44 -40.57
C THR A 262 1.81 17.92 -40.37
N ASP A 263 2.93 17.39 -39.88
CA ASP A 263 3.04 15.96 -39.58
C ASP A 263 2.18 15.60 -38.35
N SER A 264 0.94 15.19 -38.61
CA SER A 264 0.06 14.52 -37.64
C SER A 264 0.39 13.02 -37.54
N GLY A 265 1.69 12.69 -37.46
CA GLY A 265 2.18 11.36 -37.15
C GLY A 265 2.56 11.27 -35.66
N PRO A 266 2.44 10.10 -35.03
CA PRO A 266 2.87 9.94 -33.64
C PRO A 266 4.40 10.03 -33.57
N ASN A 267 4.91 11.17 -33.09
CA ASN A 267 6.24 11.20 -32.49
C ASN A 267 6.25 10.14 -31.37
N LEU A 268 7.28 9.28 -31.32
CA LEU A 268 7.48 8.38 -30.19
C LEU A 268 7.99 9.20 -28.98
N SER A 269 7.10 9.99 -28.41
CA SER A 269 7.25 10.52 -27.06
C SER A 269 7.43 9.37 -26.08
N ALA A 270 8.18 9.60 -25.00
CA ALA A 270 8.23 8.64 -23.90
C ALA A 270 6.80 8.35 -23.43
N LEU A 271 6.40 7.07 -23.43
CA LEU A 271 5.09 6.64 -22.95
C LEU A 271 4.94 6.80 -21.42
N THR A 272 6.04 7.13 -20.74
CA THR A 272 6.11 7.41 -19.30
C THR A 272 6.42 8.90 -19.08
N THR A 273 5.47 9.64 -18.52
CA THR A 273 5.68 11.01 -18.00
C THR A 273 5.63 11.02 -16.47
N GLY A 274 6.26 12.01 -15.84
CA GLY A 274 6.21 12.18 -14.39
C GLY A 274 4.97 12.96 -13.98
N PHE A 275 4.17 12.41 -13.06
CA PHE A 275 3.00 13.08 -12.49
C PHE A 275 3.41 14.30 -11.64
N SER A 276 2.62 15.37 -11.69
CA SER A 276 2.99 16.68 -11.10
C SER A 276 2.41 16.98 -9.71
N GLY A 277 1.85 15.99 -9.03
CA GLY A 277 1.43 16.13 -7.62
C GLY A 277 2.60 16.20 -6.63
N THR A 278 3.75 15.62 -6.96
CA THR A 278 4.84 15.31 -6.01
C THR A 278 6.15 15.94 -6.48
N ASN A 279 6.33 17.23 -6.18
CA ASN A 279 7.38 18.08 -6.76
C ASN A 279 8.78 17.95 -6.13
N ASP A 280 8.87 17.37 -4.93
CA ASP A 280 10.11 17.25 -4.16
C ASP A 280 11.11 16.28 -4.82
N ASN A 281 10.66 15.10 -5.21
CA ASN A 281 11.48 14.03 -5.78
C ASN A 281 11.77 14.21 -7.29
N ARG A 282 11.34 15.32 -7.89
CA ARG A 282 11.55 15.67 -9.31
C ARG A 282 13.00 15.54 -9.79
N THR A 283 13.96 15.88 -8.94
CA THR A 283 15.40 15.81 -9.23
C THR A 283 15.96 14.38 -9.23
N MET A 284 15.21 13.45 -8.65
CA MET A 284 15.54 12.03 -8.46
C MET A 284 14.82 11.11 -9.46
N LEU A 285 13.97 11.65 -10.32
CA LEU A 285 13.39 10.93 -11.46
C LEU A 285 14.49 10.53 -12.46
N PRO A 286 14.46 9.30 -13.02
CA PRO A 286 15.33 8.88 -14.11
C PRO A 286 15.37 9.89 -15.27
N LEU A 287 16.53 10.09 -15.90
CA LEU A 287 16.72 11.08 -16.99
C LEU A 287 15.92 10.76 -18.28
N THR A 288 15.28 9.59 -18.33
CA THR A 288 14.33 9.16 -19.36
C THR A 288 12.92 9.70 -19.15
N ILE A 289 12.57 10.07 -17.91
CA ILE A 289 11.27 10.66 -17.53
C ILE A 289 11.38 12.18 -17.51
N ARG A 290 10.32 12.85 -18.00
CA ARG A 290 10.09 14.27 -17.77
C ARG A 290 8.79 14.44 -16.98
N GLN A 291 8.85 15.19 -15.89
CA GLN A 291 7.67 15.64 -15.16
C GLN A 291 6.91 16.71 -15.96
N GLU A 292 5.58 16.60 -16.01
CA GLU A 292 4.70 17.54 -16.70
C GLU A 292 3.87 18.36 -15.72
N ASP A 293 4.40 19.54 -15.37
CA ASP A 293 3.80 20.47 -14.40
C ASP A 293 2.53 21.11 -14.95
N LEU A 294 1.36 20.67 -14.47
CA LEU A 294 0.08 21.24 -14.89
C LEU A 294 -0.07 22.66 -14.34
N SER A 295 -0.16 23.65 -15.24
CA SER A 295 -0.24 25.08 -14.87
C SER A 295 -1.42 25.37 -13.92
N GLY A 296 -2.56 24.71 -14.12
CA GLY A 296 -3.73 24.80 -13.24
C GLY A 296 -3.45 24.36 -11.80
N LEU A 297 -2.53 23.41 -11.57
CA LEU A 297 -2.17 22.91 -10.23
C LEU A 297 -1.00 23.67 -9.59
N SER A 298 -0.40 24.66 -10.27
CA SER A 298 0.77 25.39 -9.75
C SER A 298 0.54 26.09 -8.41
N HIS A 299 -0.71 26.38 -8.05
CA HIS A 299 -1.09 27.04 -6.80
C HIS A 299 -1.21 26.10 -5.59
N THR A 300 -1.40 24.79 -5.77
CA THR A 300 -1.75 23.86 -4.67
C THR A 300 -0.69 23.81 -3.58
N ASN A 301 0.59 23.84 -3.96
CA ASN A 301 1.73 23.91 -3.03
C ASN A 301 1.68 25.15 -2.13
N ALA A 302 1.23 26.30 -2.65
CA ALA A 302 1.03 27.51 -1.86
C ALA A 302 -0.25 27.40 -1.00
N GLU A 303 -1.30 26.80 -1.53
CA GLU A 303 -2.57 26.60 -0.82
C GLU A 303 -2.40 25.73 0.44
N VAL A 304 -1.70 24.59 0.33
CA VAL A 304 -1.33 23.72 1.47
C VAL A 304 -0.60 24.52 2.54
N LEU A 305 0.35 25.38 2.15
CA LEU A 305 1.04 26.27 3.09
C LEU A 305 0.07 27.27 3.76
N THR A 306 -0.95 27.79 3.06
CA THR A 306 -1.95 28.66 3.72
C THR A 306 -2.73 27.92 4.81
N TYR A 307 -3.09 26.66 4.61
CA TYR A 307 -3.81 25.87 5.62
C TYR A 307 -2.94 25.56 6.84
N LEU A 308 -1.69 25.13 6.64
CA LEU A 308 -0.78 24.76 7.73
C LEU A 308 -0.24 25.98 8.50
N LEU A 309 -0.10 27.14 7.84
CA LEU A 309 0.33 28.40 8.48
C LEU A 309 -0.84 29.19 9.09
N HIS A 310 -2.10 28.80 8.85
CA HIS A 310 -3.28 29.46 9.40
C HIS A 310 -3.27 29.47 10.93
N ALA A 311 -3.82 30.52 11.54
CA ALA A 311 -3.78 30.73 13.01
C ALA A 311 -4.29 29.53 13.82
N ARG A 312 -5.29 28.79 13.29
CA ARG A 312 -5.86 27.57 13.92
C ARG A 312 -4.89 26.40 14.04
N SER A 313 -3.88 26.33 13.17
CA SER A 313 -2.91 25.23 13.06
C SER A 313 -1.50 25.67 13.47
N ARG A 314 -1.40 26.84 14.13
CA ARG A 314 -0.13 27.53 14.37
C ARG A 314 0.63 27.01 15.58
N GLU A 315 -0.04 26.42 16.55
CA GLU A 315 0.59 25.84 17.74
C GLU A 315 1.34 24.55 17.41
N CYS A 316 2.56 24.41 17.92
CA CYS A 316 3.26 23.14 18.04
C CYS A 316 3.52 22.84 19.51
N GLN A 317 3.12 21.65 19.97
CA GLN A 317 3.13 21.31 21.40
C GLN A 317 4.19 20.24 21.69
N LYS A 318 5.09 20.52 22.65
CA LYS A 318 6.12 19.59 23.13
C LYS A 318 5.53 18.63 24.17
N ILE A 319 5.46 17.35 23.84
CA ILE A 319 4.95 16.33 24.76
C ILE A 319 6.11 15.76 25.60
N VAL A 320 5.98 15.78 26.92
CA VAL A 320 7.02 15.34 27.88
C VAL A 320 6.41 14.50 29.00
N GLY A 321 7.13 13.45 29.41
CA GLY A 321 6.73 12.57 30.51
C GLY A 321 7.14 13.10 31.89
N PRO A 322 6.78 12.39 32.97
CA PRO A 322 7.06 12.81 34.34
C PRO A 322 8.54 13.12 34.60
N ARG A 323 8.81 14.33 35.12
CA ARG A 323 10.18 14.90 35.33
C ARG A 323 10.93 15.24 34.03
N GLY A 324 10.22 15.45 32.92
CA GLY A 324 10.81 15.91 31.65
C GLY A 324 11.45 14.79 30.81
N THR A 325 11.07 13.54 31.04
CA THR A 325 11.48 12.41 30.20
C THR A 325 10.79 12.45 28.83
N ARG A 326 11.16 11.52 27.94
CA ARG A 326 10.26 11.15 26.84
C ARG A 326 8.91 10.74 27.44
N ALA A 327 7.82 11.17 26.80
CA ALA A 327 6.48 10.76 27.16
C ALA A 327 6.21 9.32 26.71
N SER A 328 5.39 8.60 27.45
CA SER A 328 4.71 7.40 26.97
C SER A 328 3.48 7.76 26.14
N GLU A 329 2.96 6.80 25.39
CA GLU A 329 1.69 6.95 24.66
C GLU A 329 0.54 7.25 25.63
N SER A 330 0.57 6.67 26.84
CA SER A 330 -0.42 6.95 27.88
C SER A 330 -0.31 8.37 28.46
N ASP A 331 0.87 9.01 28.44
CA ASP A 331 1.02 10.42 28.80
C ASP A 331 0.42 11.32 27.70
N LEU A 332 0.62 10.98 26.42
CA LEU A 332 0.02 11.69 25.30
C LEU A 332 -1.51 11.62 25.35
N LEU A 333 -2.10 10.43 25.53
CA LEU A 333 -3.55 10.26 25.61
C LEU A 333 -4.17 11.08 26.76
N GLN A 334 -3.46 11.24 27.88
CA GLN A 334 -3.86 12.12 28.97
C GLN A 334 -3.82 13.61 28.59
N GLU A 335 -2.79 14.05 27.87
CA GLU A 335 -2.65 15.43 27.40
C GLU A 335 -3.68 15.80 26.31
N LEU A 336 -4.04 14.86 25.42
CA LEU A 336 -5.13 15.02 24.46
C LEU A 336 -6.47 15.22 25.19
N LYS A 337 -6.79 14.35 26.15
CA LYS A 337 -7.98 14.48 27.00
C LYS A 337 -8.00 15.80 27.76
N ARG A 338 -6.86 16.25 28.32
CA ARG A 338 -6.74 17.53 29.04
C ARG A 338 -7.07 18.75 28.16
N ARG A 339 -7.03 18.60 26.84
CA ARG A 339 -7.33 19.63 25.84
C ARG A 339 -8.66 19.43 25.10
N ASP A 340 -9.47 18.44 25.50
CA ASP A 340 -10.69 18.00 24.78
C ASP A 340 -10.47 17.61 23.31
N ILE A 341 -9.24 17.17 22.97
CA ILE A 341 -8.88 16.74 21.62
C ILE A 341 -9.36 15.31 21.40
N LYS A 342 -10.21 15.13 20.41
CA LYS A 342 -10.87 13.84 20.08
C LYS A 342 -10.37 13.21 18.77
N ILE A 343 -9.48 13.88 18.04
CA ILE A 343 -8.90 13.40 16.78
C ILE A 343 -7.37 13.38 16.93
N LEU A 344 -6.74 12.21 16.78
CA LEU A 344 -5.28 12.04 16.93
C LEU A 344 -4.64 11.65 15.59
N ILE A 345 -3.85 12.61 15.11
CA ILE A 345 -3.06 12.71 13.87
C ILE A 345 -1.67 12.02 13.81
N ASP A 346 -1.48 10.71 14.04
CA ASP A 346 -0.10 10.16 14.11
C ASP A 346 0.51 9.73 12.76
N ALA A 347 1.51 10.47 12.30
CA ALA A 347 2.37 10.11 11.17
C ALA A 347 3.58 9.25 11.60
N GLY A 348 3.33 8.15 12.33
CA GLY A 348 4.35 7.21 12.81
C GLY A 348 5.45 7.84 13.68
N ALA A 349 5.11 8.85 14.48
CA ALA A 349 6.07 9.67 15.23
C ALA A 349 5.82 9.68 16.75
N GLN A 350 4.57 9.54 17.18
CA GLN A 350 4.16 9.59 18.59
C GLN A 350 3.94 8.18 19.15
N ILE A 351 3.25 7.30 18.41
CA ILE A 351 2.85 5.97 18.87
C ILE A 351 3.76 4.92 18.22
N LEU A 352 4.47 4.12 19.03
CA LEU A 352 5.50 3.17 18.58
C LEU A 352 5.30 1.75 19.14
N GLU A 353 4.73 1.63 20.34
CA GLU A 353 4.59 0.38 21.10
C GLU A 353 3.17 -0.19 21.02
N MET A 354 2.14 0.66 20.95
CA MET A 354 0.74 0.24 20.75
C MET A 354 0.35 0.15 19.27
N ASP A 355 -0.36 -0.92 18.89
CA ASP A 355 -1.10 -0.97 17.62
C ASP A 355 -2.38 -0.12 17.67
N ASN A 356 -3.02 0.05 16.50
CA ASN A 356 -4.15 0.95 16.32
C ASN A 356 -5.35 0.61 17.22
N GLU A 357 -5.62 -0.69 17.43
CA GLU A 357 -6.72 -1.15 18.28
C GLU A 357 -6.39 -0.99 19.77
N THR A 358 -5.15 -1.30 20.17
CA THR A 358 -4.67 -1.17 21.54
C THR A 358 -4.66 0.29 21.98
N LEU A 359 -4.23 1.21 21.10
CA LEU A 359 -4.29 2.63 21.35
C LEU A 359 -5.74 3.12 21.53
N ALA A 360 -6.67 2.69 20.66
CA ALA A 360 -8.09 3.06 20.77
C ALA A 360 -8.73 2.55 22.08
N LYS A 361 -8.39 1.33 22.52
CA LYS A 361 -8.79 0.77 23.84
C LYS A 361 -8.24 1.59 24.99
N GLN A 362 -6.95 1.95 24.94
CA GLN A 362 -6.31 2.76 25.98
C GLN A 362 -6.91 4.18 26.03
N TRP A 363 -7.22 4.77 24.88
CA TRP A 363 -7.82 6.10 24.81
C TRP A 363 -9.25 6.14 25.39
N LEU A 364 -10.08 5.11 25.16
CA LEU A 364 -11.39 4.94 25.83
C LEU A 364 -11.32 4.61 27.32
N THR A 365 -10.14 4.21 27.80
CA THR A 365 -9.86 4.01 29.23
C THR A 365 -9.47 5.33 29.89
N VAL A 366 -8.66 6.14 29.19
CA VAL A 366 -8.23 7.48 29.61
C VAL A 366 -9.40 8.48 29.54
N ASP A 367 -10.02 8.67 28.37
CA ASP A 367 -11.21 9.50 28.22
C ASP A 367 -12.49 8.70 28.45
N GLN A 368 -13.08 8.93 29.62
CA GLN A 368 -14.29 8.26 30.06
C GLN A 368 -15.58 8.96 29.57
N THR A 369 -15.48 10.03 28.78
CA THR A 369 -16.64 10.75 28.21
C THR A 369 -17.06 10.23 26.84
N ALA A 370 -16.12 9.73 26.03
CA ALA A 370 -16.40 9.16 24.72
C ALA A 370 -17.09 7.77 24.83
N PRO A 371 -18.10 7.46 23.98
CA PRO A 371 -18.80 6.18 24.01
C PRO A 371 -18.16 5.10 23.11
N ALA A 372 -17.31 5.53 22.16
CA ALA A 372 -16.65 4.69 21.18
C ALA A 372 -15.44 5.40 20.55
N ALA A 373 -14.55 4.63 19.93
CA ALA A 373 -13.39 5.12 19.19
C ALA A 373 -13.34 4.50 17.78
N LEU A 374 -13.00 5.32 16.79
CA LEU A 374 -12.66 4.90 15.43
C LEU A 374 -11.15 4.66 15.33
N PHE A 375 -10.77 3.55 14.69
CA PHE A 375 -9.40 3.20 14.31
C PHE A 375 -9.43 2.40 13.00
N PHE A 376 -8.28 2.18 12.37
CA PHE A 376 -8.14 1.31 11.21
C PHE A 376 -7.53 -0.04 11.63
N ASP A 377 -8.14 -1.16 11.19
CA ASP A 377 -7.63 -2.50 11.45
C ASP A 377 -6.49 -2.91 10.51
N LYS A 378 -5.95 -4.12 10.70
CA LYS A 378 -4.83 -4.65 9.89
C LYS A 378 -5.15 -4.88 8.40
N GLY A 379 -6.42 -4.76 8.00
CA GLY A 379 -6.85 -4.79 6.60
C GLY A 379 -7.22 -3.40 6.06
N ASN A 380 -6.77 -2.34 6.73
CA ASN A 380 -7.11 -0.93 6.46
C ASN A 380 -8.62 -0.66 6.42
N LYS A 381 -9.42 -1.38 7.23
CA LYS A 381 -10.87 -1.14 7.33
C LYS A 381 -11.19 -0.21 8.51
N PRO A 382 -12.07 0.78 8.33
CA PRO A 382 -12.46 1.68 9.41
C PRO A 382 -13.37 0.95 10.41
N MET A 383 -12.88 0.76 11.63
CA MET A 383 -13.51 -0.02 12.69
C MET A 383 -13.84 0.86 13.90
N ILE A 384 -15.06 0.71 14.42
CA ILE A 384 -15.49 1.31 15.67
C ILE A 384 -15.36 0.28 16.79
N ILE A 385 -14.60 0.60 17.84
CA ILE A 385 -14.62 -0.09 19.12
C ILE A 385 -15.46 0.67 20.15
N GLN A 386 -16.35 -0.04 20.83
CA GLN A 386 -17.23 0.50 21.88
C GLN A 386 -16.65 0.19 23.27
N ARG A 387 -17.06 0.92 24.31
CA ARG A 387 -16.57 0.70 25.69
C ARG A 387 -16.85 -0.70 26.26
N SER A 388 -17.76 -1.46 25.65
CA SER A 388 -18.02 -2.88 25.97
C SER A 388 -16.96 -3.84 25.38
N GLY A 389 -15.90 -3.32 24.74
CA GLY A 389 -14.91 -4.11 23.99
C GLY A 389 -15.40 -4.58 22.61
N ARG A 390 -16.66 -4.33 22.25
CA ARG A 390 -17.22 -4.77 20.96
C ARG A 390 -16.71 -3.90 19.81
N THR A 391 -16.04 -4.53 18.86
CA THR A 391 -15.68 -3.97 17.55
C THR A 391 -16.80 -4.17 16.52
N THR A 392 -16.91 -3.23 15.57
CA THR A 392 -17.91 -3.20 14.49
C THR A 392 -17.40 -2.31 13.34
N PRO A 393 -17.56 -2.68 12.05
CA PRO A 393 -17.23 -1.80 10.94
C PRO A 393 -17.97 -0.46 11.03
N LEU A 394 -17.31 0.65 10.67
CA LEU A 394 -17.85 2.01 10.79
C LEU A 394 -19.23 2.14 10.15
N LEU A 395 -19.41 1.64 8.92
CA LEU A 395 -20.67 1.69 8.17
C LEU A 395 -21.81 0.87 8.81
N GLY A 396 -21.48 -0.16 9.59
CA GLY A 396 -22.45 -0.96 10.36
C GLY A 396 -22.66 -0.45 11.79
N SER A 397 -21.95 0.61 12.20
CA SER A 397 -22.02 1.17 13.55
C SER A 397 -23.14 2.22 13.67
N PRO A 398 -23.66 2.49 14.89
CA PRO A 398 -24.60 3.58 15.09
C PRO A 398 -23.99 4.99 14.95
N TYR A 399 -22.66 5.08 14.75
CA TYR A 399 -21.87 6.31 14.65
C TYR A 399 -21.46 6.67 13.21
N ALA A 400 -21.85 5.88 12.21
CA ALA A 400 -21.51 6.09 10.80
C ALA A 400 -21.83 7.51 10.28
N ASP A 401 -22.93 8.09 10.77
CA ASP A 401 -23.42 9.43 10.39
C ASP A 401 -22.88 10.55 11.30
N GLU A 402 -22.39 10.24 12.50
CA GLU A 402 -21.93 11.22 13.48
C GLU A 402 -20.82 10.68 14.40
N LEU A 403 -19.58 11.05 14.07
CA LEU A 403 -18.39 10.81 14.89
C LEU A 403 -18.12 11.91 15.93
N SER A 404 -18.97 12.94 16.04
CA SER A 404 -18.70 14.15 16.85
C SER A 404 -18.53 13.92 18.36
N LYS A 405 -18.93 12.73 18.84
CA LYS A 405 -18.79 12.28 20.25
C LYS A 405 -17.78 11.16 20.41
N CYS A 406 -17.29 10.59 19.31
CA CYS A 406 -16.30 9.51 19.32
C CYS A 406 -14.89 10.07 19.42
N LEU A 407 -13.96 9.21 19.84
CA LEU A 407 -12.54 9.41 19.57
C LEU A 407 -12.25 8.92 18.15
N VAL A 408 -11.30 9.54 17.47
CA VAL A 408 -10.91 9.20 16.10
C VAL A 408 -9.39 9.17 16.04
N TYR A 409 -8.85 7.96 15.87
CA TYR A 409 -7.43 7.76 15.61
C TYR A 409 -7.24 7.38 14.14
N LEU A 410 -6.35 8.09 13.48
CA LEU A 410 -6.00 7.93 12.06
C LEU A 410 -4.47 8.06 11.91
N ASP A 411 -4.01 7.80 10.71
CA ASP A 411 -2.78 8.33 10.11
C ASP A 411 -3.06 9.68 9.40
N GLU A 412 -2.02 10.50 9.20
CA GLU A 412 -2.01 11.79 8.44
C GLU A 412 -2.72 13.02 9.04
N SER A 413 -2.03 14.18 9.18
CA SER A 413 -2.37 15.19 10.21
C SER A 413 -2.66 16.65 9.78
N VAL A 414 -3.34 17.39 10.68
CA VAL A 414 -3.62 18.85 10.57
C VAL A 414 -3.28 19.63 11.87
N THR A 415 -2.55 19.03 12.83
CA THR A 415 -2.11 19.70 14.09
C THR A 415 -0.82 19.07 14.63
N PHE A 416 0.14 19.91 15.03
CA PHE A 416 1.52 19.48 15.27
C PHE A 416 1.82 19.12 16.73
N PHE A 417 2.07 17.84 16.98
CA PHE A 417 2.63 17.33 18.23
C PHE A 417 4.03 16.79 17.98
N ALA A 418 5.03 17.35 18.65
CA ALA A 418 6.42 16.94 18.50
C ALA A 418 6.95 16.22 19.76
N PRO A 419 7.51 15.01 19.63
CA PRO A 419 8.26 14.40 20.73
C PRO A 419 9.56 15.19 21.00
N PRO A 420 10.20 15.03 22.18
CA PRO A 420 11.30 15.89 22.61
C PRO A 420 12.48 15.96 21.63
N GLU A 421 12.79 14.86 20.96
CA GLU A 421 13.80 14.73 19.90
C GLU A 421 13.50 15.63 18.68
N VAL A 422 12.27 15.58 18.15
CA VAL A 422 11.85 16.40 17.00
C VAL A 422 11.77 17.87 17.41
N TYR A 423 11.19 18.18 18.57
CA TYR A 423 11.08 19.56 19.05
C TYR A 423 12.47 20.20 19.26
N GLN A 424 13.46 19.43 19.73
CA GLN A 424 14.83 19.94 19.86
C GLN A 424 15.49 20.16 18.49
N SER A 425 15.33 19.21 17.55
CA SER A 425 15.86 19.35 16.19
C SER A 425 15.30 20.59 15.46
N ILE A 426 14.01 20.90 15.65
CA ILE A 426 13.38 22.12 15.13
C ILE A 426 14.01 23.39 15.75
N LEU A 427 14.20 23.42 17.09
CA LEU A 427 14.84 24.55 17.78
C LEU A 427 16.29 24.78 17.30
N ASP A 428 17.06 23.69 17.16
CA ASP A 428 18.48 23.73 16.80
C ASP A 428 18.66 24.24 15.36
N LEU A 429 17.85 23.75 14.42
CA LEU A 429 17.84 24.22 13.03
C LEU A 429 17.48 25.72 12.93
N LYS A 430 16.40 26.13 13.61
CA LYS A 430 15.94 27.53 13.63
C LYS A 430 16.80 28.42 14.55
N LYS A 431 17.81 27.85 15.22
CA LYS A 431 18.74 28.50 16.16
C LYS A 431 18.03 29.32 17.24
N LYS A 432 16.87 28.82 17.69
CA LYS A 432 16.01 29.49 18.67
C LYS A 432 16.60 29.42 20.08
N PRO A 433 16.45 30.47 20.91
CA PRO A 433 16.95 30.46 22.29
C PRO A 433 16.17 29.47 23.16
N PHE A 434 16.81 28.99 24.23
CA PHE A 434 16.20 28.07 25.18
C PHE A 434 14.91 28.64 25.77
N GLY A 435 13.82 27.85 25.75
CA GLY A 435 12.49 28.26 26.21
C GLY A 435 11.63 28.97 25.15
N ALA A 436 12.13 29.18 23.92
CA ALA A 436 11.29 29.67 22.83
C ALA A 436 10.20 28.67 22.42
N MET A 437 9.02 29.21 22.04
CA MET A 437 7.95 28.42 21.44
C MET A 437 8.27 28.09 19.98
N VAL A 438 7.88 26.88 19.58
CA VAL A 438 7.85 26.41 18.19
C VAL A 438 6.45 26.65 17.63
N ASP A 439 6.35 27.16 16.40
CA ASP A 439 5.10 27.34 15.65
C ASP A 439 5.12 26.52 14.34
N SER A 440 4.01 26.52 13.60
CA SER A 440 3.96 25.76 12.34
C SER A 440 4.91 26.28 11.23
N ASN A 441 5.39 27.53 11.29
CA ASN A 441 6.45 27.98 10.36
C ASN A 441 7.77 27.27 10.67
N ASP A 442 8.13 27.12 11.94
CA ASP A 442 9.32 26.35 12.33
C ASP A 442 9.22 24.90 11.89
N VAL A 443 8.07 24.25 12.13
CA VAL A 443 7.84 22.85 11.76
C VAL A 443 7.94 22.65 10.24
N ILE A 444 7.28 23.49 9.44
CA ILE A 444 7.35 23.42 7.96
C ILE A 444 8.78 23.69 7.47
N SER A 445 9.50 24.64 8.08
CA SER A 445 10.90 24.90 7.74
C SER A 445 11.79 23.68 7.97
N TRP A 446 11.54 22.96 9.07
CA TRP A 446 12.28 21.76 9.46
C TRP A 446 11.91 20.54 8.60
N LEU A 447 10.64 20.40 8.20
CA LEU A 447 10.24 19.38 7.21
C LEU A 447 10.96 19.61 5.87
N LEU A 448 11.02 20.84 5.38
CA LEU A 448 11.72 21.18 4.14
C LEU A 448 13.25 20.95 4.23
N ASP A 449 13.89 21.29 5.36
CA ASP A 449 15.32 21.00 5.60
C ASP A 449 15.59 19.50 5.56
N ASN A 450 14.76 18.69 6.23
CA ASN A 450 14.87 17.23 6.20
C ASN A 450 14.62 16.61 4.82
N THR A 451 13.67 17.13 4.03
CA THR A 451 13.43 16.67 2.66
C THR A 451 14.65 16.96 1.78
N CYS A 452 15.27 18.14 1.91
CA CYS A 452 16.52 18.46 1.22
C CYS A 452 17.68 17.55 1.65
N ASP A 453 17.90 17.41 2.97
CA ASP A 453 18.92 16.51 3.53
C ASP A 453 18.74 15.06 3.05
N GLY A 454 17.49 14.57 2.94
CA GLY A 454 17.16 13.24 2.45
C GLY A 454 17.46 13.06 0.95
N ILE A 455 17.09 14.04 0.13
CA ILE A 455 17.40 14.06 -1.31
C ILE A 455 18.93 14.10 -1.53
N GLU A 456 19.67 14.88 -0.74
CA GLU A 456 21.15 14.88 -0.75
C GLU A 456 21.74 13.51 -0.37
N GLN A 457 21.18 12.82 0.63
CA GLN A 457 21.62 11.49 1.06
C GLN A 457 21.35 10.40 0.01
N LEU A 458 20.26 10.51 -0.76
CA LEU A 458 19.91 9.56 -1.83
C LEU A 458 20.67 9.83 -3.15
N GLN A 459 21.24 11.03 -3.35
CA GLN A 459 21.91 11.39 -4.61
C GLN A 459 23.08 10.47 -5.02
N PRO A 460 23.92 9.92 -4.11
CA PRO A 460 24.94 8.91 -4.44
C PRO A 460 24.35 7.57 -4.94
N LEU A 461 23.19 7.15 -4.42
CA LEU A 461 22.49 5.95 -4.84
C LEU A 461 21.87 6.14 -6.24
N TYR A 462 21.18 7.26 -6.45
CA TYR A 462 20.64 7.65 -7.77
C TYR A 462 21.73 7.72 -8.85
N TYR A 463 22.92 8.25 -8.52
CA TYR A 463 24.06 8.23 -9.44
C TYR A 463 24.53 6.80 -9.73
N SER A 464 24.58 5.91 -8.73
CA SER A 464 24.97 4.51 -8.89
C SER A 464 23.99 3.77 -9.83
N GLN A 465 22.69 3.87 -9.55
CA GLN A 465 21.61 3.28 -10.32
C GLN A 465 21.60 3.77 -11.78
N GLY A 466 21.74 5.08 -12.00
CA GLY A 466 21.77 5.68 -13.33
C GLY A 466 23.00 5.31 -14.16
N ILE A 467 24.18 5.16 -13.53
CA ILE A 467 25.39 4.69 -14.21
C ILE A 467 25.28 3.20 -14.56
N ASP A 468 24.70 2.37 -13.68
CA ASP A 468 24.45 0.96 -13.96
C ASP A 468 23.42 0.76 -15.08
N PHE A 469 22.29 1.48 -15.05
CA PHE A 469 21.34 1.53 -16.15
C PHE A 469 22.02 1.89 -17.48
N CYS A 470 22.84 2.95 -17.49
CA CYS A 470 23.58 3.34 -18.69
C CYS A 470 24.59 2.26 -19.14
N ARG A 471 25.21 1.51 -18.22
CA ARG A 471 26.09 0.37 -18.52
C ARG A 471 25.30 -0.78 -19.16
N ARG A 472 24.16 -1.17 -18.59
CA ARG A 472 23.33 -2.28 -19.08
C ARG A 472 22.70 -1.97 -20.44
N MET A 473 22.19 -0.76 -20.64
CA MET A 473 21.70 -0.29 -21.95
C MET A 473 22.82 -0.23 -23.00
N GLN A 474 24.03 0.18 -22.62
CA GLN A 474 25.19 0.19 -23.53
C GLN A 474 25.64 -1.24 -23.88
N ALA A 475 25.61 -2.16 -22.92
CA ALA A 475 25.89 -3.58 -23.15
C ALA A 475 24.91 -4.22 -24.15
N ALA A 476 23.64 -3.81 -24.14
CA ALA A 476 22.66 -4.27 -25.14
C ALA A 476 22.97 -3.71 -26.55
N VAL A 477 23.35 -2.43 -26.65
CA VAL A 477 23.77 -1.81 -27.92
C VAL A 477 25.03 -2.47 -28.50
N ASP A 478 26.00 -2.83 -27.65
CA ASP A 478 27.29 -3.38 -28.08
C ASP A 478 27.25 -4.93 -28.28
N ASN A 479 26.07 -5.55 -28.15
CA ASN A 479 25.81 -7.00 -28.31
C ASN A 479 24.36 -7.26 -28.79
N PRO A 480 23.91 -6.71 -29.94
CA PRO A 480 22.48 -6.65 -30.28
C PRO A 480 21.76 -8.01 -30.35
N ASP A 481 22.45 -9.10 -30.68
CA ASP A 481 21.85 -10.45 -30.80
C ASP A 481 22.07 -11.30 -29.52
N PHE A 482 22.30 -10.69 -28.35
CA PHE A 482 22.58 -11.39 -27.08
C PHE A 482 21.54 -12.45 -26.65
N VAL A 483 20.34 -12.44 -27.25
CA VAL A 483 19.35 -13.51 -27.04
C VAL A 483 19.73 -14.78 -27.82
N LYS A 484 20.13 -14.64 -29.10
CA LYS A 484 20.30 -15.74 -30.06
C LYS A 484 21.75 -16.23 -30.19
N ASP A 485 22.75 -15.35 -29.97
CA ASP A 485 24.19 -15.67 -30.04
C ASP A 485 24.78 -15.93 -28.64
N LYS A 486 25.32 -17.14 -28.37
CA LYS A 486 25.93 -17.51 -27.06
C LYS A 486 27.11 -16.59 -26.69
N HIS A 487 27.94 -16.16 -27.64
CA HIS A 487 29.10 -15.31 -27.35
C HIS A 487 28.69 -13.86 -27.01
N GLN A 488 27.72 -13.30 -27.74
CA GLN A 488 27.12 -12.02 -27.39
C GLN A 488 26.37 -12.09 -26.05
N ARG A 489 25.68 -13.21 -25.77
CA ARG A 489 25.01 -13.48 -24.50
C ARG A 489 26.00 -13.50 -23.34
N ASP A 490 27.09 -14.25 -23.46
CA ASP A 490 28.11 -14.36 -22.41
C ASP A 490 28.77 -13.00 -22.13
N LYS A 491 29.06 -12.20 -23.17
CA LYS A 491 29.62 -10.84 -23.07
C LYS A 491 28.62 -9.84 -22.45
N PHE A 492 27.34 -9.93 -22.79
CA PHE A 492 26.28 -9.14 -22.16
C PHE A 492 26.13 -9.51 -20.68
N ILE A 493 25.98 -10.81 -20.37
CA ILE A 493 25.86 -11.35 -19.01
C ILE A 493 27.06 -10.96 -18.15
N ALA A 494 28.29 -11.04 -18.66
CA ALA A 494 29.51 -10.61 -17.96
C ALA A 494 29.57 -9.09 -17.71
N THR A 495 28.77 -8.28 -18.42
CA THR A 495 28.69 -6.82 -18.22
C THR A 495 27.58 -6.42 -17.25
N ILE A 496 26.51 -7.21 -17.14
CA ILE A 496 25.38 -6.93 -16.24
C ILE A 496 25.47 -7.65 -14.88
N LYS A 497 26.24 -8.74 -14.77
CA LYS A 497 26.61 -9.36 -13.49
C LYS A 497 27.50 -8.41 -12.70
N GLN A 498 27.13 -8.17 -11.44
CA GLN A 498 27.95 -7.44 -10.48
C GLN A 498 28.40 -8.38 -9.36
N ASP A 499 29.61 -8.18 -8.83
CA ASP A 499 30.02 -8.83 -7.58
C ASP A 499 29.15 -8.31 -6.43
N GLU A 500 28.52 -9.20 -5.66
CA GLU A 500 27.79 -8.85 -4.43
C GLU A 500 28.68 -9.14 -3.20
N GLN A 501 29.42 -10.25 -3.22
CA GLN A 501 30.27 -10.66 -2.11
C GLN A 501 31.53 -9.79 -2.00
N HIS A 502 31.53 -8.90 -1.02
CA HIS A 502 32.64 -8.01 -0.70
C HIS A 502 33.30 -8.39 0.63
N SER A 503 34.64 -8.48 0.64
CA SER A 503 35.37 -8.59 1.90
C SER A 503 35.28 -7.29 2.72
N LEU A 504 35.39 -7.41 4.06
CA LEU A 504 35.43 -6.26 4.97
C LEU A 504 36.52 -5.23 4.62
N GLN A 505 37.61 -5.65 3.95
CA GLN A 505 38.60 -4.72 3.40
C GLN A 505 38.07 -3.94 2.18
N GLN A 506 37.39 -4.60 1.23
CA GLN A 506 36.77 -3.93 0.08
C GLN A 506 35.69 -2.92 0.51
N LEU A 507 34.94 -3.21 1.58
CA LEU A 507 33.95 -2.29 2.16
C LEU A 507 34.62 -1.11 2.89
N TYR A 508 35.50 -1.39 3.87
CA TYR A 508 35.90 -0.40 4.88
C TYR A 508 37.31 0.19 4.76
N GLU A 509 38.13 -0.27 3.82
CA GLU A 509 39.43 0.35 3.57
C GLU A 509 39.27 1.76 2.97
N PRO A 510 39.89 2.82 3.54
CA PRO A 510 39.68 4.20 3.11
C PRO A 510 40.35 4.52 1.76
N LYS A 511 39.56 4.38 0.69
CA LYS A 511 39.92 4.62 -0.71
C LYS A 511 40.30 6.09 -0.99
N ARG A 512 41.60 6.43 -0.92
CA ARG A 512 42.12 7.76 -1.28
C ARG A 512 41.99 8.02 -2.79
N LYS A 513 41.06 8.91 -3.19
CA LYS A 513 40.85 9.39 -4.57
C LYS A 513 41.00 8.28 -5.64
N THR A 514 40.21 7.22 -5.52
CA THR A 514 40.02 6.29 -6.64
C THR A 514 39.60 7.09 -7.88
N LYS A 515 40.19 6.76 -9.04
CA LYS A 515 39.46 6.91 -10.31
C LYS A 515 38.11 6.21 -10.12
N ALA A 516 37.02 6.76 -10.67
CA ALA A 516 35.69 6.16 -10.50
C ALA A 516 35.74 4.65 -10.82
N THR A 517 35.14 3.83 -9.96
CA THR A 517 35.13 2.37 -10.07
C THR A 517 34.36 1.97 -11.33
N GLY A 518 35.12 1.75 -12.41
CA GLY A 518 34.60 1.84 -13.77
C GLY A 518 34.32 3.30 -14.15
N ASP A 519 35.29 3.95 -14.82
CA ASP A 519 35.07 5.23 -15.51
C ASP A 519 34.25 4.94 -16.78
N PHE A 520 32.97 4.57 -16.59
CA PHE A 520 32.10 4.09 -17.66
C PHE A 520 31.90 5.17 -18.72
N ARG A 521 32.38 4.88 -19.93
CA ARG A 521 32.28 5.75 -21.10
C ARG A 521 31.31 5.10 -22.06
N ALA A 522 30.15 5.72 -22.23
CA ALA A 522 29.27 5.43 -23.34
C ALA A 522 29.91 6.00 -24.61
N GLU A 523 30.54 5.13 -25.40
CA GLU A 523 31.34 5.51 -26.57
C GLU A 523 30.55 5.41 -27.89
N SER A 524 29.62 4.46 -28.02
CA SER A 524 28.85 4.23 -29.25
C SER A 524 27.50 4.97 -29.31
N HIS A 525 26.73 5.11 -28.21
CA HIS A 525 25.37 5.67 -28.26
C HIS A 525 25.24 7.11 -27.71
N ASN A 526 24.82 8.06 -28.57
CA ASN A 526 24.69 9.49 -28.23
C ASN A 526 23.80 9.79 -27.00
N LYS A 527 22.58 9.22 -26.94
CA LYS A 527 21.65 9.42 -25.81
C LYS A 527 22.21 8.91 -24.47
N ILE A 528 22.76 7.70 -24.41
CA ILE A 528 23.42 7.15 -23.21
C ILE A 528 24.59 8.05 -22.79
N ARG A 529 25.41 8.51 -23.74
CA ARG A 529 26.51 9.46 -23.50
C ARG A 529 26.02 10.81 -22.94
N SER A 530 24.82 11.26 -23.30
CA SER A 530 24.20 12.45 -22.71
C SER A 530 23.81 12.23 -21.24
N PHE A 531 23.24 11.07 -20.90
CA PHE A 531 22.89 10.71 -19.53
C PHE A 531 24.13 10.56 -18.65
N VAL A 532 25.19 9.88 -19.13
CA VAL A 532 26.48 9.78 -18.43
C VAL A 532 27.10 11.17 -18.20
N LYS A 533 26.98 12.10 -19.16
CA LYS A 533 27.47 13.48 -19.00
C LYS A 533 26.69 14.23 -17.91
N GLU A 534 25.36 14.11 -17.90
CA GLU A 534 24.47 14.77 -16.93
C GLU A 534 24.66 14.19 -15.51
N LEU A 535 24.70 12.86 -15.36
CA LEU A 535 25.00 12.19 -14.09
C LEU A 535 26.35 12.64 -13.52
N ASN A 536 27.38 12.76 -14.36
CA ASN A 536 28.69 13.26 -13.95
C ASN A 536 28.74 14.80 -13.76
N ALA A 537 27.75 15.56 -14.24
CA ALA A 537 27.58 16.96 -13.89
C ALA A 537 26.91 17.09 -12.51
N ARG A 538 25.80 16.38 -12.26
CA ARG A 538 25.12 16.33 -10.95
C ARG A 538 26.07 15.87 -9.83
N ARG A 539 26.87 14.83 -10.06
CA ARG A 539 27.89 14.35 -9.11
C ARG A 539 29.01 15.37 -8.81
N LYS A 540 29.26 16.34 -9.70
CA LYS A 540 30.22 17.45 -9.47
C LYS A 540 29.57 18.68 -8.85
N ALA A 541 28.26 18.85 -9.02
CA ALA A 541 27.48 19.90 -8.37
C ALA A 541 27.16 19.54 -6.90
N PHE A 542 27.06 18.25 -6.58
CA PHE A 542 26.93 17.75 -5.22
C PHE A 542 28.06 18.25 -4.32
N GLN A 543 27.70 18.89 -3.22
CA GLN A 543 28.60 19.27 -2.14
C GLN A 543 28.21 18.46 -0.91
N ASP A 544 29.14 17.66 -0.39
CA ASP A 544 28.93 16.94 0.86
C ASP A 544 28.84 17.95 2.01
N THR A 545 27.63 18.16 2.53
CA THR A 545 27.30 19.08 3.62
C THR A 545 27.83 18.60 4.99
N GLY A 546 28.45 17.42 5.05
CA GLY A 546 29.02 16.84 6.27
C GLY A 546 27.99 16.20 7.21
N ARG A 547 26.70 16.24 6.87
CA ARG A 547 25.63 15.50 7.55
C ARG A 547 25.49 14.07 7.03
N ALA A 548 25.80 13.82 5.76
CA ALA A 548 25.65 12.52 5.13
C ALA A 548 26.60 11.46 5.72
N VAL A 549 26.09 10.25 5.94
CA VAL A 549 26.93 9.06 6.12
C VAL A 549 27.80 8.92 4.86
N HIS A 550 29.13 8.80 5.02
CA HIS A 550 30.07 8.97 3.90
C HIS A 550 29.65 8.21 2.64
N ALA A 551 29.64 8.91 1.49
CA ALA A 551 28.99 8.49 0.25
C ALA A 551 29.50 7.18 -0.43
N SER A 552 30.41 6.44 0.19
CA SER A 552 30.74 5.06 -0.19
C SER A 552 29.97 3.99 0.60
N ALA A 553 29.30 4.36 1.70
CA ALA A 553 28.44 3.49 2.48
C ALA A 553 26.97 3.64 2.06
N LEU A 554 26.47 4.87 1.91
CA LEU A 554 25.09 5.15 1.42
C LEU A 554 24.77 4.57 0.04
N GLN A 555 25.75 4.12 -0.75
CA GLN A 555 25.49 3.43 -2.02
C GLN A 555 24.83 2.05 -1.84
N GLU A 556 24.90 1.45 -0.64
CA GLU A 556 24.32 0.13 -0.33
C GLU A 556 23.55 0.12 1.01
N VAL A 557 23.92 0.99 1.95
CA VAL A 557 23.39 1.03 3.34
C VAL A 557 21.90 1.34 3.44
N GLU A 558 21.36 2.15 2.52
CA GLU A 558 19.92 2.43 2.42
C GLU A 558 19.30 1.83 1.15
N GLN A 559 19.97 0.87 0.49
CA GLN A 559 19.34 0.12 -0.59
C GLN A 559 18.39 -0.92 0.00
N GLU A 560 17.11 -0.55 0.07
CA GLU A 560 16.03 -1.52 0.15
C GLU A 560 16.00 -2.30 -1.19
N ARG A 561 16.23 -3.62 -1.12
CA ARG A 561 16.22 -4.52 -2.29
C ARG A 561 15.01 -5.44 -2.20
N GLU A 562 14.19 -5.51 -3.24
CA GLU A 562 13.15 -6.54 -3.34
C GLU A 562 13.81 -7.85 -3.80
N ILE A 563 13.56 -8.95 -3.08
CA ILE A 563 14.00 -10.28 -3.51
C ILE A 563 12.84 -11.00 -4.16
N ALA A 564 12.94 -11.16 -5.48
CA ALA A 564 12.16 -12.14 -6.21
C ALA A 564 12.63 -13.54 -5.80
N PHE A 565 11.92 -14.17 -4.86
CA PHE A 565 12.09 -15.59 -4.59
C PHE A 565 11.49 -16.37 -5.78
N GLU A 566 12.31 -16.67 -6.78
CA GLU A 566 11.96 -17.52 -7.93
C GLU A 566 11.77 -18.98 -7.48
N VAL A 567 10.67 -19.23 -6.76
CA VAL A 567 10.01 -20.52 -6.83
C VAL A 567 9.37 -20.59 -8.21
N GLU A 568 9.84 -21.50 -9.07
CA GLU A 568 9.23 -21.81 -10.38
C GLU A 568 7.83 -22.44 -10.21
N THR A 569 6.89 -21.65 -9.69
CA THR A 569 5.47 -21.91 -9.87
C THR A 569 5.13 -21.52 -11.30
N VAL A 570 5.04 -22.51 -12.19
CA VAL A 570 4.57 -22.34 -13.57
C VAL A 570 3.08 -21.97 -13.54
N ARG A 571 2.80 -20.71 -13.20
CA ARG A 571 1.50 -20.07 -13.36
C ARG A 571 1.24 -19.99 -14.86
N GLN A 572 0.53 -20.98 -15.40
CA GLN A 572 0.01 -20.87 -16.77
C GLN A 572 -0.84 -19.60 -16.85
N VAL A 573 -0.31 -18.57 -17.50
CA VAL A 573 -1.02 -17.31 -17.72
C VAL A 573 -2.18 -17.62 -18.65
N LYS A 574 -3.35 -17.83 -18.06
CA LYS A 574 -4.62 -17.94 -18.78
C LYS A 574 -4.98 -16.57 -19.33
N LYS A 575 -4.28 -16.16 -20.40
CA LYS A 575 -4.43 -14.86 -21.06
C LYS A 575 -5.92 -14.55 -21.20
N PRO A 576 -6.41 -13.39 -20.71
CA PRO A 576 -7.83 -13.06 -20.75
C PRO A 576 -8.38 -13.23 -22.17
N SER A 577 -9.48 -13.98 -22.30
CA SER A 577 -10.06 -14.25 -23.62
C SER A 577 -10.47 -12.93 -24.27
N CYS A 578 -9.81 -12.57 -25.37
CA CYS A 578 -10.10 -11.32 -26.07
C CYS A 578 -11.41 -11.46 -26.86
N TYR A 579 -12.45 -10.76 -26.44
CA TYR A 579 -13.77 -10.79 -27.09
C TYR A 579 -13.94 -9.60 -28.04
N THR A 580 -14.29 -9.88 -29.30
CA THR A 580 -14.60 -8.82 -30.27
C THR A 580 -15.91 -8.14 -29.92
N ALA A 581 -15.91 -6.81 -29.78
CA ALA A 581 -17.13 -6.03 -29.56
C ALA A 581 -18.13 -6.14 -30.72
N LEU A 582 -19.41 -5.93 -30.42
CA LEU A 582 -20.47 -5.75 -31.42
C LEU A 582 -20.57 -4.27 -31.80
N SER A 583 -20.68 -3.98 -33.11
CA SER A 583 -20.86 -2.63 -33.62
C SER A 583 -22.33 -2.18 -33.54
N PHE A 584 -22.54 -0.96 -33.05
CA PHE A 584 -23.84 -0.29 -33.01
C PHE A 584 -24.37 -0.02 -34.44
N PRO A 585 -25.59 -0.46 -34.80
CA PRO A 585 -26.15 -0.31 -36.14
C PRO A 585 -26.86 1.03 -36.38
N GLY A 586 -27.00 1.88 -35.34
CA GLY A 586 -27.81 3.08 -35.37
C GLY A 586 -29.19 2.91 -34.71
N LEU A 587 -29.86 4.04 -34.43
CA LEU A 587 -31.13 4.07 -33.70
C LEU A 587 -32.27 3.37 -34.46
N HIS A 588 -32.88 2.34 -33.85
CA HIS A 588 -33.92 1.55 -34.48
C HIS A 588 -35.23 2.34 -34.74
N PRO A 589 -35.91 2.15 -35.89
CA PRO A 589 -37.16 2.86 -36.21
C PRO A 589 -38.29 2.69 -35.19
N GLU A 590 -38.39 1.54 -34.52
CA GLU A 590 -39.38 1.33 -33.46
C GLU A 590 -39.15 2.25 -32.26
N ILE A 591 -37.90 2.38 -31.81
CA ILE A 591 -37.50 3.26 -30.69
C ILE A 591 -37.70 4.73 -31.09
N LYS A 592 -37.35 5.07 -32.34
CA LYS A 592 -37.61 6.39 -32.93
C LYS A 592 -39.10 6.74 -32.98
N SER A 593 -39.97 5.75 -33.22
CA SER A 593 -41.43 5.90 -33.19
C SER A 593 -41.96 6.05 -31.77
N PHE A 594 -41.50 5.22 -30.83
CA PHE A 594 -41.84 5.29 -29.42
C PHE A 594 -41.48 6.65 -28.83
N ALA A 595 -40.28 7.18 -29.10
CA ALA A 595 -39.88 8.51 -28.67
C ALA A 595 -40.83 9.62 -29.14
N LYS A 596 -41.28 9.58 -30.40
CA LYS A 596 -42.20 10.60 -30.95
C LYS A 596 -43.67 10.45 -30.54
N THR A 597 -44.11 9.25 -30.12
CA THR A 597 -45.54 8.95 -29.93
C THR A 597 -45.92 8.51 -28.51
N GLY A 598 -44.93 8.15 -27.68
CA GLY A 598 -45.15 7.57 -26.36
C GLY A 598 -45.77 6.15 -26.37
N ARG A 599 -45.83 5.49 -27.53
CA ARG A 599 -46.54 4.21 -27.72
C ARG A 599 -45.63 3.18 -28.41
N ILE A 600 -45.59 1.97 -27.87
CA ILE A 600 -44.85 0.86 -28.48
C ILE A 600 -45.57 0.46 -29.79
N PRO A 601 -44.87 0.30 -30.93
CA PRO A 601 -45.47 -0.25 -32.14
C PRO A 601 -46.03 -1.67 -31.93
N ALA A 602 -47.16 -2.00 -32.56
CA ALA A 602 -47.75 -3.33 -32.46
C ALA A 602 -46.80 -4.38 -33.07
N GLY A 603 -46.42 -5.40 -32.27
CA GLY A 603 -45.47 -6.43 -32.70
C GLY A 603 -43.99 -6.01 -32.66
N ALA A 604 -43.66 -4.88 -32.03
CA ALA A 604 -42.28 -4.39 -31.91
C ALA A 604 -41.31 -5.45 -31.34
N LEU A 605 -40.22 -5.72 -32.06
CA LEU A 605 -39.24 -6.75 -31.66
C LEU A 605 -38.07 -6.19 -30.85
N THR A 606 -37.82 -4.88 -30.87
CA THR A 606 -36.72 -4.27 -30.10
C THR A 606 -37.05 -3.93 -28.65
N PHE A 607 -38.29 -4.21 -28.19
CA PHE A 607 -38.75 -3.98 -26.83
C PHE A 607 -38.73 -5.30 -26.05
N ILE A 608 -37.59 -5.63 -25.44
CA ILE A 608 -37.41 -6.87 -24.68
C ILE A 608 -37.77 -6.58 -23.22
N SER A 609 -38.73 -7.29 -22.63
CA SER A 609 -39.08 -7.07 -21.21
C SER A 609 -37.87 -7.33 -20.30
N VAL A 610 -37.67 -6.49 -19.27
CA VAL A 610 -36.56 -6.66 -18.31
C VAL A 610 -36.53 -8.03 -17.66
N ILE A 611 -37.68 -8.62 -17.28
CA ILE A 611 -37.74 -9.96 -16.69
C ILE A 611 -37.32 -11.04 -17.70
N LYS A 612 -37.64 -10.84 -18.99
CA LYS A 612 -37.27 -11.75 -20.09
C LYS A 612 -35.78 -11.63 -20.42
N SER A 613 -35.21 -10.42 -20.36
CA SER A 613 -33.77 -10.19 -20.45
C SER A 613 -33.03 -10.83 -19.28
N LEU A 614 -33.53 -10.63 -18.07
CA LEU A 614 -33.02 -11.25 -16.85
C LEU A 614 -33.01 -12.78 -16.93
N SER A 615 -34.10 -13.41 -17.39
CA SER A 615 -34.20 -14.87 -17.58
C SER A 615 -33.27 -15.46 -18.66
N ARG A 616 -32.67 -14.62 -19.52
CA ARG A 616 -31.67 -15.04 -20.52
C ARG A 616 -30.24 -15.12 -19.95
N THR A 617 -29.97 -14.43 -18.85
CA THR A 617 -28.64 -14.43 -18.18
C THR A 617 -28.31 -15.81 -17.60
N ALA A 618 -27.03 -16.10 -17.36
CA ALA A 618 -26.62 -17.39 -16.79
C ALA A 618 -27.23 -17.60 -15.40
N ILE A 619 -27.24 -16.54 -14.56
CA ILE A 619 -27.88 -16.53 -13.24
C ILE A 619 -29.41 -16.67 -13.38
N GLY A 620 -30.04 -15.95 -14.30
CA GLY A 620 -31.48 -16.03 -14.54
C GLY A 620 -31.96 -17.42 -14.98
N LYS A 621 -31.17 -18.10 -15.81
CA LYS A 621 -31.37 -19.51 -16.18
C LYS A 621 -31.20 -20.44 -14.96
N LYS A 622 -30.10 -20.29 -14.21
CA LYS A 622 -29.78 -21.11 -13.02
C LYS A 622 -30.92 -21.08 -12.00
N PHE A 623 -31.48 -19.90 -11.73
CA PHE A 623 -32.58 -19.72 -10.79
C PHE A 623 -33.98 -19.82 -11.42
N LYS A 624 -34.11 -20.25 -12.68
CA LYS A 624 -35.39 -20.46 -13.38
C LYS A 624 -36.34 -19.25 -13.25
N VAL A 625 -35.83 -18.04 -13.48
CA VAL A 625 -36.59 -16.78 -13.37
C VAL A 625 -37.82 -16.82 -14.29
N SER A 626 -39.01 -16.58 -13.72
CA SER A 626 -40.28 -16.75 -14.42
C SER A 626 -40.55 -15.64 -15.44
N ASP A 627 -40.68 -15.98 -16.73
CA ASP A 627 -41.04 -15.02 -17.78
C ASP A 627 -42.50 -14.54 -17.66
N ARG A 628 -42.69 -13.36 -17.06
CA ARG A 628 -43.99 -12.68 -16.91
C ARG A 628 -44.28 -11.66 -18.00
N SER A 629 -43.77 -11.82 -19.22
CA SER A 629 -43.84 -10.80 -20.28
C SER A 629 -45.25 -10.29 -20.66
N SER A 630 -46.34 -10.91 -20.18
CA SER A 630 -47.72 -10.42 -20.35
C SER A 630 -48.13 -9.24 -19.44
N GLN A 631 -47.35 -8.86 -18.43
CA GLN A 631 -47.73 -7.83 -17.44
C GLN A 631 -46.74 -6.66 -17.30
N ASN A 632 -45.57 -6.73 -17.93
CA ASN A 632 -44.44 -5.87 -17.60
C ASN A 632 -44.48 -4.52 -18.34
N LYS A 633 -44.18 -3.43 -17.62
CA LYS A 633 -44.06 -2.06 -18.17
C LYS A 633 -42.61 -1.59 -18.38
N LEU A 634 -41.62 -2.34 -17.88
CA LEU A 634 -40.19 -2.08 -18.07
C LEU A 634 -39.57 -2.99 -19.14
N PHE A 635 -38.85 -2.36 -20.07
CA PHE A 635 -38.18 -2.99 -21.22
C PHE A 635 -36.72 -2.54 -21.32
N VAL A 636 -35.91 -3.32 -22.04
CA VAL A 636 -34.59 -2.94 -22.58
C VAL A 636 -34.65 -2.91 -24.10
N SER A 637 -33.82 -2.08 -24.73
CA SER A 637 -33.59 -2.13 -26.17
C SER A 637 -32.84 -3.40 -26.58
N ALA A 638 -33.03 -3.85 -27.82
CA ALA A 638 -32.28 -4.99 -28.35
C ALA A 638 -30.76 -4.75 -28.39
N GLU A 639 -30.30 -3.49 -28.49
CA GLU A 639 -28.88 -3.13 -28.42
C GLU A 639 -28.32 -3.20 -26.99
N PHE A 640 -29.16 -3.12 -25.95
CA PHE A 640 -28.72 -3.26 -24.56
C PHE A 640 -28.18 -4.65 -24.23
N GLU A 641 -28.76 -5.70 -24.84
CA GLU A 641 -28.27 -7.08 -24.75
C GLU A 641 -27.01 -7.34 -25.62
N ARG A 642 -26.66 -6.42 -26.54
CA ARG A 642 -25.55 -6.57 -27.48
C ARG A 642 -24.29 -5.88 -26.96
N THR A 643 -23.31 -6.66 -26.54
CA THR A 643 -21.99 -6.18 -26.09
C THR A 643 -20.84 -6.81 -26.87
N VAL A 644 -20.67 -8.13 -26.77
CA VAL A 644 -19.54 -8.87 -27.37
C VAL A 644 -20.00 -10.04 -28.24
N LYS A 645 -19.15 -10.43 -29.19
CA LYS A 645 -19.29 -11.66 -29.97
C LYS A 645 -18.81 -12.83 -29.11
N LEU A 646 -19.75 -13.69 -28.71
CA LEU A 646 -19.47 -14.92 -27.97
C LEU A 646 -19.44 -16.09 -28.94
N ASN A 647 -18.45 -16.98 -28.80
CA ASN A 647 -18.33 -18.19 -29.60
C ASN A 647 -19.04 -19.33 -28.86
N PHE A 648 -20.11 -19.87 -29.46
CA PHE A 648 -21.03 -20.87 -28.90
C PHE A 648 -21.85 -20.40 -27.68
N ASP A 649 -22.79 -21.24 -27.21
CA ASP A 649 -23.91 -20.93 -26.27
C ASP A 649 -23.53 -20.51 -24.83
N LEU A 650 -22.30 -20.07 -24.60
CA LEU A 650 -21.79 -19.59 -23.32
C LEU A 650 -22.40 -18.22 -22.97
N THR A 651 -23.56 -18.21 -22.32
CA THR A 651 -24.05 -16.99 -21.65
C THR A 651 -23.09 -16.58 -20.53
N SER A 652 -22.51 -15.37 -20.65
CA SER A 652 -21.52 -14.83 -19.72
C SER A 652 -21.99 -13.50 -19.15
N ASP A 653 -22.34 -13.51 -17.86
CA ASP A 653 -22.92 -12.35 -17.15
C ASP A 653 -21.86 -11.27 -16.82
N ASN A 654 -20.58 -11.53 -17.12
CA ASN A 654 -19.47 -10.57 -16.98
C ASN A 654 -19.65 -9.32 -17.87
N PHE A 655 -20.41 -9.43 -18.96
CA PHE A 655 -20.62 -8.38 -19.97
C PHE A 655 -21.95 -7.64 -19.84
N LEU A 656 -22.62 -7.72 -18.69
CA LEU A 656 -23.86 -6.96 -18.44
C LEU A 656 -23.61 -5.44 -18.45
N ARG A 657 -24.35 -4.69 -19.29
CA ARG A 657 -24.28 -3.21 -19.33
C ARG A 657 -24.80 -2.58 -18.03
N ASN A 658 -24.20 -1.47 -17.61
CA ASN A 658 -24.76 -0.59 -16.59
C ASN A 658 -26.00 0.13 -17.13
N VAL A 659 -26.98 0.39 -16.25
CA VAL A 659 -28.24 1.04 -16.61
C VAL A 659 -28.11 2.54 -16.33
N ASN A 660 -27.75 3.30 -17.36
CA ASN A 660 -27.45 4.74 -17.25
C ASN A 660 -28.55 5.64 -17.84
N TRP A 661 -29.29 5.14 -18.83
CA TRP A 661 -30.25 5.91 -19.63
C TRP A 661 -31.56 5.14 -19.81
N MET A 662 -32.67 5.86 -19.73
CA MET A 662 -33.99 5.31 -20.05
C MET A 662 -34.91 6.34 -20.71
N LEU A 663 -35.77 5.89 -21.62
CA LEU A 663 -36.95 6.63 -22.08
C LEU A 663 -38.16 6.27 -21.21
N TRP A 664 -38.81 7.27 -20.64
CA TRP A 664 -40.10 7.16 -19.95
C TRP A 664 -41.21 7.76 -20.81
N SER A 665 -42.35 7.08 -20.95
CA SER A 665 -43.55 7.68 -21.54
C SER A 665 -44.67 7.91 -20.51
N PRO A 666 -45.07 9.17 -20.24
CA PRO A 666 -46.27 9.46 -19.45
C PRO A 666 -47.58 9.14 -20.20
N VAL A 667 -47.52 8.77 -21.49
CA VAL A 667 -48.71 8.43 -22.31
C VAL A 667 -49.15 6.97 -22.10
N THR A 668 -48.20 6.09 -21.76
CA THR A 668 -48.43 4.64 -21.61
C THR A 668 -47.88 4.06 -20.30
N GLU A 669 -47.21 4.87 -19.48
CA GLU A 669 -46.45 4.45 -18.29
C GLU A 669 -45.35 3.40 -18.59
N VAL A 670 -44.84 3.39 -19.83
CA VAL A 670 -43.78 2.48 -20.28
C VAL A 670 -42.41 3.09 -20.02
N ALA A 671 -41.50 2.25 -19.54
CA ALA A 671 -40.08 2.54 -19.41
C ALA A 671 -39.25 1.66 -20.35
N LEU A 672 -38.32 2.26 -21.11
CA LEU A 672 -37.37 1.57 -21.97
C LEU A 672 -35.94 1.97 -21.58
N ILE A 673 -35.16 1.04 -21.05
CA ILE A 673 -33.72 1.17 -20.86
C ILE A 673 -33.03 1.11 -22.23
N ILE A 674 -32.07 2.01 -22.46
CA ILE A 674 -31.37 2.15 -23.74
C ILE A 674 -29.86 2.25 -23.54
N VAL A 675 -29.08 2.07 -24.61
CA VAL A 675 -27.62 2.28 -24.56
C VAL A 675 -27.24 3.75 -24.78
N PRO A 676 -26.09 4.24 -24.29
CA PRO A 676 -25.64 5.62 -24.53
C PRO A 676 -25.65 6.05 -26.01
N GLU A 677 -25.33 5.13 -26.91
CA GLU A 677 -25.30 5.33 -28.36
C GLU A 677 -26.71 5.57 -28.96
N GLU A 678 -27.76 4.98 -28.35
CA GLU A 678 -29.16 5.27 -28.67
C GLU A 678 -29.60 6.60 -28.04
N ALA A 679 -29.17 6.88 -26.80
CA ALA A 679 -29.51 8.10 -26.07
C ALA A 679 -29.01 9.36 -26.81
N GLU A 680 -27.77 9.34 -27.30
CA GLU A 680 -27.18 10.41 -28.13
C GLU A 680 -28.01 10.64 -29.41
N ALA A 681 -28.32 9.58 -30.16
CA ALA A 681 -29.14 9.68 -31.35
C ALA A 681 -30.56 10.22 -31.07
N LEU A 682 -31.10 9.95 -29.87
CA LEU A 682 -32.40 10.43 -29.40
C LEU A 682 -32.39 11.91 -28.97
N LEU A 683 -31.26 12.50 -28.56
CA LEU A 683 -31.17 13.93 -28.19
C LEU A 683 -31.74 14.83 -29.29
N SER A 684 -31.36 14.56 -30.54
CA SER A 684 -31.84 15.26 -31.75
C SER A 684 -33.38 15.24 -31.94
N ILE A 685 -34.08 14.35 -31.24
CA ILE A 685 -35.53 14.18 -31.31
C ILE A 685 -36.22 14.79 -30.08
N VAL A 686 -35.68 14.57 -28.87
CA VAL A 686 -36.27 15.09 -27.63
C VAL A 686 -35.99 16.58 -27.41
N GLN A 687 -35.01 17.15 -28.13
CA GLN A 687 -34.67 18.58 -28.12
C GLN A 687 -35.29 19.37 -29.30
N ASP A 688 -35.97 18.72 -30.25
CA ASP A 688 -36.69 19.41 -31.34
C ASP A 688 -37.77 20.33 -30.72
N PRO A 689 -37.80 21.65 -31.03
CA PRO A 689 -38.82 22.55 -30.47
C PRO A 689 -40.27 22.18 -30.87
N ASN A 690 -40.45 21.35 -31.90
CA ASN A 690 -41.74 20.79 -32.32
C ASN A 690 -42.08 19.47 -31.62
N PHE A 691 -41.23 18.98 -30.71
CA PHE A 691 -41.42 17.72 -30.01
C PHE A 691 -42.61 17.78 -29.05
N THR A 692 -43.54 16.84 -29.21
CA THR A 692 -44.81 16.73 -28.47
C THR A 692 -44.67 16.32 -27.01
N ARG A 693 -43.44 16.18 -26.49
CA ARG A 693 -43.11 15.74 -25.12
C ARG A 693 -43.75 14.39 -24.75
N ALA A 694 -43.91 13.50 -25.73
CA ALA A 694 -44.54 12.20 -25.57
C ALA A 694 -43.67 11.16 -24.80
N THR A 695 -42.36 11.44 -24.69
CA THR A 695 -41.42 10.75 -23.82
C THR A 695 -40.44 11.73 -23.16
N HIS A 696 -39.77 11.26 -22.11
CA HIS A 696 -38.65 11.92 -21.45
C HIS A 696 -37.45 10.97 -21.41
N LEU A 697 -36.28 11.42 -21.85
CA LEU A 697 -35.00 10.75 -21.63
C LEU A 697 -34.52 11.09 -20.21
N ILE A 698 -34.33 10.07 -19.37
CA ILE A 698 -33.94 10.21 -17.95
C ILE A 698 -32.55 9.61 -17.76
N VAL A 699 -31.71 10.30 -16.98
CA VAL A 699 -30.43 9.76 -16.46
C VAL A 699 -30.69 9.02 -15.15
N TYR A 700 -30.14 7.82 -15.04
CA TYR A 700 -30.23 6.98 -13.84
C TYR A 700 -28.85 6.45 -13.44
N SER A 701 -28.69 6.12 -12.16
CA SER A 701 -27.55 5.38 -11.63
C SER A 701 -28.02 4.59 -10.42
N ALA A 702 -27.66 3.30 -10.36
CA ALA A 702 -28.09 2.42 -9.28
C ALA A 702 -27.50 2.86 -7.93
N PRO A 703 -28.32 3.15 -6.89
CA PRO A 703 -27.82 3.54 -5.57
C PRO A 703 -26.98 2.44 -4.91
N VAL A 704 -25.64 2.55 -5.03
CA VAL A 704 -24.67 1.68 -4.35
C VAL A 704 -24.24 2.21 -2.98
N THR A 705 -24.50 3.49 -2.69
CA THR A 705 -24.31 4.09 -1.35
C THR A 705 -25.56 4.84 -0.90
N ARG A 706 -25.70 5.06 0.42
CA ARG A 706 -26.85 5.81 1.00
C ARG A 706 -26.93 7.26 0.50
N LYS A 707 -25.80 7.91 0.17
CA LYS A 707 -25.75 9.26 -0.46
C LYS A 707 -26.33 9.29 -1.89
N MET A 708 -26.53 8.12 -2.52
CA MET A 708 -27.09 7.97 -3.86
C MET A 708 -28.60 7.69 -3.88
N LEU A 709 -29.29 7.59 -2.72
CA LEU A 709 -30.73 7.30 -2.68
C LEU A 709 -31.56 8.23 -3.56
N ARG A 710 -31.17 9.51 -3.68
CA ARG A 710 -31.73 10.53 -4.59
C ARG A 710 -31.83 10.13 -6.08
N PHE A 711 -31.05 9.16 -6.55
CA PHE A 711 -31.19 8.64 -7.93
C PHE A 711 -32.36 7.65 -8.09
N SER A 712 -32.93 7.13 -6.99
CA SER A 712 -34.09 6.23 -7.03
C SER A 712 -35.35 6.90 -7.57
N ASP A 713 -35.53 8.21 -7.35
CA ASP A 713 -36.75 8.93 -7.70
C ASP A 713 -36.84 9.33 -9.18
N LEU A 714 -35.81 9.02 -9.99
CA LEU A 714 -35.75 9.24 -11.44
C LEU A 714 -36.02 10.69 -11.90
N ASN A 715 -35.86 11.65 -10.98
CA ASN A 715 -36.10 13.08 -11.19
C ASN A 715 -34.81 13.92 -11.25
N TYR A 716 -33.63 13.28 -11.08
CA TYR A 716 -32.33 13.95 -11.00
C TYR A 716 -32.00 14.78 -12.25
N TYR A 717 -32.20 14.20 -13.44
CA TYR A 717 -32.01 14.89 -14.72
C TYR A 717 -32.86 14.25 -15.82
N SER A 718 -33.54 15.06 -16.63
CA SER A 718 -34.43 14.59 -17.70
C SER A 718 -34.54 15.58 -18.87
N ILE A 719 -34.65 15.04 -20.09
CA ILE A 719 -34.78 15.78 -21.37
C ILE A 719 -35.99 15.26 -22.16
N PRO A 720 -37.06 16.05 -22.38
CA PRO A 720 -37.33 17.35 -21.76
C PRO A 720 -37.49 17.20 -20.24
N THR A 721 -37.41 18.29 -19.49
CA THR A 721 -37.57 18.24 -18.03
C THR A 721 -38.95 17.70 -17.63
N LEU A 722 -38.96 16.70 -16.74
CA LEU A 722 -40.18 16.20 -16.10
C LEU A 722 -40.86 17.30 -15.27
N THR A 723 -42.18 17.22 -15.11
CA THR A 723 -42.89 18.20 -14.24
C THR A 723 -42.48 18.01 -12.77
N PRO A 724 -42.31 19.08 -11.97
CA PRO A 724 -41.90 18.96 -10.56
C PRO A 724 -42.87 18.14 -9.66
N ALA A 725 -44.11 17.96 -10.11
CA ALA A 725 -45.12 17.13 -9.45
C ALA A 725 -45.00 15.63 -9.78
N TRP A 726 -44.24 15.25 -10.83
CA TRP A 726 -44.05 13.85 -11.19
C TRP A 726 -43.24 13.08 -10.14
N ARG A 727 -43.58 11.82 -9.93
CA ARG A 727 -42.85 10.87 -9.08
C ARG A 727 -42.78 9.53 -9.81
N ALA A 728 -41.64 8.85 -9.70
CA ALA A 728 -41.49 7.51 -10.25
C ALA A 728 -42.46 6.53 -9.58
N PRO A 729 -43.24 5.73 -10.35
CA PRO A 729 -44.04 4.66 -9.79
C PRO A 729 -43.20 3.65 -9.00
N ALA A 730 -43.73 3.12 -7.90
CA ALA A 730 -42.96 2.23 -7.03
C ALA A 730 -42.50 0.93 -7.73
N TRP A 731 -43.36 0.34 -8.58
CA TRP A 731 -42.99 -0.80 -9.43
C TRP A 731 -41.74 -0.51 -10.28
N LEU A 732 -41.65 0.69 -10.85
CA LEU A 732 -40.53 1.11 -11.69
C LEU A 732 -39.25 1.23 -10.85
N LYS A 733 -39.32 1.82 -9.65
CA LYS A 733 -38.16 1.94 -8.75
C LYS A 733 -37.62 0.57 -8.30
N ILE A 734 -38.50 -0.42 -8.13
CA ILE A 734 -38.15 -1.78 -7.70
C ILE A 734 -37.58 -2.60 -8.86
N GLU A 735 -38.27 -2.70 -10.00
CA GLU A 735 -37.82 -3.46 -11.18
C GLU A 735 -36.49 -2.91 -11.73
N LEU A 736 -36.40 -1.59 -11.92
CA LEU A 736 -35.19 -0.90 -12.39
C LEU A 736 -34.07 -0.99 -11.35
N GLY A 737 -34.41 -0.92 -10.06
CA GLY A 737 -33.47 -1.07 -8.95
C GLY A 737 -32.78 -2.43 -8.96
N LEU A 738 -33.56 -3.51 -8.96
CA LEU A 738 -33.03 -4.87 -8.96
C LEU A 738 -32.24 -5.18 -10.24
N TYR A 739 -32.79 -4.87 -11.41
CA TYR A 739 -32.11 -5.14 -12.69
C TYR A 739 -30.79 -4.37 -12.83
N ALA A 740 -30.71 -3.13 -12.33
CA ALA A 740 -29.48 -2.34 -12.39
C ALA A 740 -28.42 -2.75 -11.36
N GLY A 741 -28.80 -3.40 -10.25
CA GLY A 741 -27.91 -3.74 -9.13
C GLY A 741 -27.88 -2.67 -8.03
N ARG A 742 -29.05 -2.15 -7.63
CA ARG A 742 -29.24 -1.21 -6.52
C ARG A 742 -28.97 -1.90 -5.17
N LEU A 743 -28.19 -1.23 -4.29
CA LEU A 743 -27.86 -1.73 -2.96
C LEU A 743 -28.63 -1.02 -1.83
N TYR A 744 -28.99 0.25 -2.04
CA TYR A 744 -29.75 1.07 -1.07
C TYR A 744 -31.12 1.44 -1.63
N PHE A 745 -32.13 1.34 -0.77
CA PHE A 745 -33.54 1.67 -1.03
C PHE A 745 -34.16 2.33 0.21
N GLU A 746 -35.37 2.89 0.12
CA GLU A 746 -36.08 3.48 1.27
C GLU A 746 -37.02 2.47 1.94
N TRP A 747 -37.27 2.61 3.25
CA TRP A 747 -38.09 1.65 4.00
C TRP A 747 -39.50 1.45 3.42
N SER A 748 -40.11 2.51 2.87
CA SER A 748 -41.40 2.48 2.17
C SER A 748 -41.42 1.64 0.88
N GLU A 749 -40.27 1.16 0.41
CA GLU A 749 -40.13 0.26 -0.74
C GLU A 749 -39.91 -1.20 -0.32
N TYR A 750 -39.73 -1.49 0.98
CA TYR A 750 -39.39 -2.83 1.49
C TYR A 750 -40.48 -3.86 1.18
N ASP A 751 -41.74 -3.58 1.54
CA ASP A 751 -42.84 -4.53 1.39
C ASP A 751 -43.03 -4.95 -0.07
N GLN A 752 -43.09 -3.95 -0.96
CA GLN A 752 -43.28 -4.15 -2.39
C GLN A 752 -42.07 -4.84 -3.06
N LEU A 753 -40.86 -4.70 -2.50
CA LEU A 753 -39.68 -5.44 -2.93
C LEU A 753 -39.76 -6.91 -2.51
N CYS A 754 -40.23 -7.21 -1.30
CA CYS A 754 -40.51 -8.57 -0.85
C CYS A 754 -41.62 -9.24 -1.68
N ASP A 755 -42.75 -8.54 -1.91
CA ASP A 755 -43.84 -9.00 -2.77
C ASP A 755 -43.36 -9.30 -4.21
N PHE A 756 -42.53 -8.41 -4.78
CA PHE A 756 -41.99 -8.57 -6.12
C PHE A 756 -41.03 -9.77 -6.25
N LEU A 757 -40.21 -10.02 -5.23
CA LEU A 757 -39.35 -11.20 -5.16
C LEU A 757 -40.15 -12.49 -4.90
N GLY A 758 -41.29 -12.40 -4.20
CA GLY A 758 -42.10 -13.54 -3.76
C GLY A 758 -41.73 -14.05 -2.37
N ILE A 759 -41.29 -13.16 -1.48
CA ILE A 759 -40.92 -13.47 -0.09
C ILE A 759 -42.17 -13.28 0.78
N ASP A 760 -42.63 -14.35 1.44
CA ASP A 760 -43.70 -14.27 2.44
C ASP A 760 -43.13 -13.68 3.74
N GLN A 761 -43.58 -12.48 4.10
CA GLN A 761 -43.13 -11.78 5.30
C GLN A 761 -43.58 -12.43 6.62
N SER A 762 -44.51 -13.40 6.57
CA SER A 762 -44.95 -14.14 7.76
C SER A 762 -44.00 -15.27 8.17
N LEU A 763 -43.05 -15.63 7.31
CA LEU A 763 -42.01 -16.64 7.57
C LEU A 763 -40.64 -15.98 7.87
N PRO A 764 -39.82 -16.58 8.74
CA PRO A 764 -38.43 -16.17 8.90
C PRO A 764 -37.65 -16.25 7.58
N LEU A 765 -36.98 -15.16 7.19
CA LEU A 765 -36.11 -15.10 6.01
C LEU A 765 -35.01 -16.19 5.96
N GLN A 766 -34.68 -16.79 7.12
CA GLN A 766 -33.77 -17.92 7.28
C GLN A 766 -34.26 -19.17 6.52
N GLU A 767 -35.55 -19.46 6.51
CA GLU A 767 -36.13 -20.69 5.95
C GLU A 767 -35.90 -20.78 4.42
N TYR A 768 -35.89 -19.63 3.73
CA TYR A 768 -35.56 -19.50 2.30
C TYR A 768 -34.09 -19.84 1.94
N LEU A 769 -33.26 -20.18 2.92
CA LEU A 769 -31.88 -20.65 2.72
C LEU A 769 -31.72 -22.17 2.97
N GLU A 770 -32.71 -22.84 3.58
CA GLU A 770 -32.58 -24.22 4.05
C GLU A 770 -33.00 -25.29 3.01
N GLU A 771 -33.63 -24.91 1.89
CA GLU A 771 -33.82 -25.74 0.69
C GLU A 771 -32.49 -25.94 -0.09
N GLY A 772 -31.47 -26.46 0.61
CA GLY A 772 -30.09 -26.61 0.16
C GLY A 772 -29.65 -28.04 -0.13
N SER A 773 -30.49 -29.06 0.09
CA SER A 773 -30.16 -30.47 -0.18
C SER A 773 -30.75 -30.95 -1.51
N GLU A 774 -29.89 -31.38 -2.43
CA GLU A 774 -30.33 -32.11 -3.63
C GLU A 774 -30.83 -33.52 -3.24
N SER A 775 -32.15 -33.72 -3.30
CA SER A 775 -32.76 -35.06 -3.26
C SER A 775 -33.64 -35.26 -4.49
N ASP A 776 -33.04 -35.81 -5.55
CA ASP A 776 -33.80 -36.26 -6.72
C ASP A 776 -34.59 -37.52 -6.34
N SER A 777 -35.91 -37.36 -6.13
CA SER A 777 -36.78 -38.44 -5.67
C SER A 777 -38.22 -38.17 -6.10
N ALA A 778 -38.76 -39.08 -6.90
CA ALA A 778 -40.15 -39.07 -7.31
C ALA A 778 -41.08 -39.59 -6.20
N ASP A 779 -42.38 -39.34 -6.36
CA ASP A 779 -43.50 -39.85 -5.57
C ASP A 779 -43.52 -39.53 -4.07
N THR A 780 -44.35 -38.55 -3.70
CA THR A 780 -45.47 -38.80 -2.77
C THR A 780 -46.61 -37.82 -3.05
N GLN A 781 -47.80 -38.35 -3.38
CA GLN A 781 -49.04 -37.57 -3.31
C GLN A 781 -49.66 -37.74 -1.92
N ASN A 782 -49.95 -36.63 -1.21
CA ASN A 782 -51.29 -36.41 -0.62
C ASN A 782 -51.47 -35.03 0.02
N SER A 783 -52.51 -34.33 -0.47
CA SER A 783 -53.38 -33.36 0.21
C SER A 783 -52.91 -32.66 1.50
N SER A 784 -52.71 -31.34 1.40
CA SER A 784 -53.21 -30.36 2.39
C SER A 784 -53.47 -29.01 1.70
N GLU A 785 -54.35 -28.22 2.29
CA GLU A 785 -55.05 -27.03 1.76
C GLU A 785 -54.29 -26.14 0.76
N VAL A 786 -54.85 -25.96 -0.44
CA VAL A 786 -54.38 -24.97 -1.42
C VAL A 786 -54.78 -23.55 -0.97
N LYS A 787 -53.91 -22.91 -0.19
CA LYS A 787 -53.81 -21.46 -0.18
C LYS A 787 -53.03 -21.03 -1.42
N SER A 788 -53.48 -19.96 -2.07
CA SER A 788 -52.90 -19.50 -3.34
C SER A 788 -51.48 -18.96 -3.14
N ALA A 789 -50.47 -19.81 -3.35
CA ALA A 789 -49.07 -19.41 -3.31
C ALA A 789 -48.83 -18.20 -4.22
N THR A 790 -48.30 -17.12 -3.65
CA THR A 790 -47.90 -15.93 -4.40
C THR A 790 -46.78 -16.31 -5.35
N VAL A 791 -47.05 -16.23 -6.65
CA VAL A 791 -46.05 -16.53 -7.68
C VAL A 791 -44.88 -15.55 -7.49
N GLY A 792 -43.71 -16.07 -7.13
CA GLY A 792 -42.46 -15.31 -6.90
C GLY A 792 -41.62 -15.14 -8.17
N LEU A 793 -40.58 -14.32 -8.12
CA LEU A 793 -39.68 -14.09 -9.27
C LEU A 793 -38.92 -15.39 -9.64
N THR A 794 -38.57 -16.15 -8.61
CA THR A 794 -37.95 -17.48 -8.60
C THR A 794 -38.36 -18.18 -7.29
N ALA A 795 -38.23 -19.51 -7.21
CA ALA A 795 -38.43 -20.26 -5.97
C ALA A 795 -37.36 -19.94 -4.89
N ARG A 796 -36.17 -19.47 -5.28
CA ARG A 796 -35.06 -19.17 -4.36
C ARG A 796 -34.62 -17.69 -4.44
N PRO A 797 -35.47 -16.74 -3.98
CA PRO A 797 -35.26 -15.31 -4.18
C PRO A 797 -33.96 -14.80 -3.53
N LEU A 798 -33.61 -15.27 -2.33
CA LEU A 798 -32.46 -14.73 -1.59
C LEU A 798 -31.11 -15.10 -2.25
N SER A 799 -30.93 -16.39 -2.58
CA SER A 799 -29.75 -16.87 -3.33
C SER A 799 -29.65 -16.21 -4.72
N PHE A 800 -30.78 -16.01 -5.40
CA PHE A 800 -30.80 -15.30 -6.69
C PHE A 800 -30.33 -13.85 -6.55
N VAL A 801 -30.85 -13.09 -5.57
CA VAL A 801 -30.43 -11.70 -5.32
C VAL A 801 -28.94 -11.65 -4.96
N GLN A 802 -28.43 -12.59 -4.15
CA GLN A 802 -27.02 -12.66 -3.78
C GLN A 802 -26.12 -12.82 -5.01
N GLU A 803 -26.37 -13.82 -5.87
CA GLU A 803 -25.55 -14.05 -7.06
C GLU A 803 -25.71 -12.95 -8.11
N TRP A 804 -26.94 -12.46 -8.32
CA TRP A 804 -27.21 -11.36 -9.25
C TRP A 804 -26.48 -10.08 -8.86
N LEU A 805 -26.49 -9.71 -7.58
CA LEU A 805 -25.73 -8.55 -7.10
C LEU A 805 -24.22 -8.75 -7.22
N ALA A 806 -23.69 -9.95 -6.91
CA ALA A 806 -22.28 -10.25 -7.07
C ALA A 806 -21.80 -10.06 -8.52
N ALA A 807 -22.57 -10.53 -9.50
CA ALA A 807 -22.29 -10.31 -10.92
C ALA A 807 -22.45 -8.82 -11.32
N ARG A 808 -23.58 -8.19 -10.97
CA ARG A 808 -23.82 -6.77 -11.27
C ARG A 808 -22.77 -5.83 -10.64
N ARG A 809 -22.18 -6.18 -9.51
CA ARG A 809 -21.17 -5.38 -8.77
C ARG A 809 -19.74 -5.94 -8.84
N ARG A 810 -19.49 -6.94 -9.70
CA ARG A 810 -18.15 -7.48 -10.01
C ARG A 810 -17.31 -7.83 -8.77
N GLY A 811 -17.93 -8.46 -7.77
CA GLY A 811 -17.24 -8.91 -6.56
C GLY A 811 -17.06 -7.88 -5.43
N GLN A 812 -17.55 -6.64 -5.57
CA GLN A 812 -17.63 -5.70 -4.44
C GLN A 812 -18.49 -6.27 -3.30
N ASP A 813 -18.05 -6.13 -2.04
CA ASP A 813 -18.85 -6.56 -0.88
C ASP A 813 -20.09 -5.66 -0.70
N PHE A 814 -21.26 -6.30 -0.60
CA PHE A 814 -22.54 -5.67 -0.32
C PHE A 814 -23.23 -6.23 0.94
N ALA A 815 -22.55 -7.08 1.73
CA ALA A 815 -23.09 -7.69 2.95
C ALA A 815 -23.62 -6.66 3.97
N SER A 816 -22.99 -5.48 4.02
CA SER A 816 -23.35 -4.37 4.93
C SER A 816 -24.31 -3.35 4.28
N THR A 817 -25.26 -3.81 3.47
CA THR A 817 -26.28 -2.98 2.79
C THR A 817 -27.69 -3.52 3.03
N PRO A 818 -28.77 -2.72 2.90
CA PRO A 818 -30.13 -3.21 3.16
C PRO A 818 -30.56 -4.34 2.21
N ILE A 819 -30.13 -4.33 0.94
CA ILE A 819 -30.39 -5.47 0.03
C ILE A 819 -29.52 -6.69 0.40
N GLY A 820 -28.29 -6.46 0.88
CA GLY A 820 -27.39 -7.52 1.32
C GLY A 820 -27.89 -8.24 2.56
N PHE A 821 -28.59 -7.54 3.45
CA PHE A 821 -29.30 -8.17 4.58
C PHE A 821 -30.41 -9.10 4.09
N ILE A 822 -31.26 -8.65 3.15
CA ILE A 822 -32.28 -9.51 2.51
C ILE A 822 -31.62 -10.74 1.87
N ALA A 823 -30.59 -10.53 1.04
CA ALA A 823 -29.87 -11.61 0.36
C ALA A 823 -29.22 -12.64 1.31
N GLN A 824 -28.87 -12.22 2.53
CA GLN A 824 -28.29 -13.07 3.58
C GLN A 824 -29.33 -13.62 4.59
N GLY A 825 -30.64 -13.50 4.30
CA GLY A 825 -31.70 -13.97 5.19
C GLY A 825 -31.85 -13.19 6.51
N LYS A 826 -31.21 -12.03 6.64
CA LYS A 826 -31.18 -11.25 7.89
C LYS A 826 -32.44 -10.40 8.03
N PRO A 827 -33.09 -10.39 9.21
CA PRO A 827 -34.26 -9.56 9.47
C PRO A 827 -33.90 -8.07 9.34
N LEU A 828 -34.83 -7.30 8.79
CA LEU A 828 -34.66 -5.88 8.50
C LEU A 828 -35.77 -5.07 9.19
N GLN A 829 -35.46 -3.87 9.67
CA GLN A 829 -36.38 -3.02 10.43
C GLN A 829 -36.15 -1.54 10.11
N GLU A 830 -37.20 -0.73 10.21
CA GLU A 830 -37.16 0.73 10.00
C GLU A 830 -36.11 1.44 10.87
N SER A 831 -35.91 0.96 12.10
CA SER A 831 -34.92 1.49 13.05
C SER A 831 -33.46 1.17 12.69
N HIS A 832 -33.19 0.39 11.64
CA HIS A 832 -31.84 0.04 11.22
C HIS A 832 -31.09 1.28 10.67
N PRO A 833 -29.77 1.46 10.93
CA PRO A 833 -29.01 2.62 10.47
C PRO A 833 -29.11 2.95 8.98
N PHE A 834 -29.40 1.95 8.13
CA PHE A 834 -29.62 2.13 6.68
C PHE A 834 -30.77 3.08 6.34
N PHE A 835 -31.84 3.14 7.15
CA PHE A 835 -33.06 3.90 6.85
C PHE A 835 -33.20 5.20 7.63
N ARG A 836 -32.24 5.53 8.51
CA ARG A 836 -32.23 6.81 9.22
C ARG A 836 -32.21 7.96 8.19
N GLN A 837 -33.21 8.84 8.26
CA GLN A 837 -33.22 10.07 7.48
C GLN A 837 -32.03 10.93 7.88
N ALA A 838 -31.16 11.26 6.92
CA ALA A 838 -30.10 12.23 7.14
C ALA A 838 -30.76 13.61 7.30
N MET A 839 -30.73 14.18 8.50
CA MET A 839 -31.06 15.58 8.70
C MET A 839 -29.97 16.43 8.05
N THR A 840 -30.17 16.76 6.77
CA THR A 840 -29.32 17.67 6.00
C THR A 840 -29.49 19.10 6.51
N VAL A 841 -28.94 19.35 7.70
CA VAL A 841 -28.75 20.70 8.23
C VAL A 841 -27.93 21.45 7.20
N LYS A 842 -28.53 22.46 6.56
CA LYS A 842 -27.81 23.46 5.78
C LYS A 842 -26.92 24.26 6.73
N ARG A 843 -25.77 23.68 7.08
CA ARG A 843 -24.65 24.41 7.68
C ARG A 843 -24.19 25.38 6.62
N ASN A 844 -24.53 26.66 6.79
CA ASN A 844 -23.95 27.73 5.98
C ASN A 844 -22.43 27.57 6.02
N LEU A 845 -21.82 27.38 4.86
CA LEU A 845 -20.40 27.07 4.75
C LEU A 845 -19.60 28.24 5.30
N LEU A 846 -18.85 28.01 6.37
CA LEU A 846 -17.94 28.99 6.97
C LEU A 846 -16.64 29.10 6.15
N PHE A 847 -16.79 29.33 4.84
CA PHE A 847 -15.71 29.83 4.02
C PHE A 847 -15.54 31.33 4.28
N ALA A 848 -14.32 31.74 4.61
CA ALA A 848 -14.00 33.17 4.74
C ALA A 848 -14.05 33.82 3.35
N PRO A 849 -14.67 35.00 3.19
CA PRO A 849 -14.73 35.68 1.90
C PRO A 849 -13.32 36.17 1.50
N VAL A 850 -12.79 35.60 0.42
CA VAL A 850 -11.60 36.16 -0.24
C VAL A 850 -12.00 37.47 -0.89
N HIS A 851 -11.44 38.59 -0.42
CA HIS A 851 -11.68 39.91 -1.00
C HIS A 851 -11.02 40.04 -2.39
N HIS A 852 -11.71 39.56 -3.42
CA HIS A 852 -11.51 40.08 -4.77
C HIS A 852 -11.92 41.56 -4.80
N LYS A 853 -11.04 42.42 -5.33
CA LYS A 853 -11.45 43.73 -5.80
C LYS A 853 -12.23 43.54 -7.09
N VAL A 854 -13.44 44.09 -7.13
CA VAL A 854 -14.25 44.22 -8.35
C VAL A 854 -13.79 45.46 -9.11
N ASP A 855 -13.60 45.31 -10.41
CA ASP A 855 -13.89 46.34 -11.42
C ASP A 855 -14.89 45.68 -12.39
N ASP A 856 -15.95 46.39 -12.77
CA ASP A 856 -17.15 45.77 -13.34
C ASP A 856 -17.07 45.43 -14.83
N GLN A 857 -17.45 44.18 -15.16
CA GLN A 857 -18.51 43.94 -16.14
C GLN A 857 -19.11 42.53 -16.05
N MET A 858 -20.41 42.43 -16.36
CA MET A 858 -21.25 41.27 -16.07
C MET A 858 -21.18 40.19 -17.17
N ASN A 859 -21.23 38.93 -16.75
CA ASN A 859 -22.04 37.86 -17.35
C ASN A 859 -22.35 36.83 -16.24
N GLU A 860 -23.57 36.27 -16.25
CA GLU A 860 -24.00 35.27 -15.28
C GLU A 860 -23.81 33.86 -15.87
N ASP A 861 -22.88 33.08 -15.32
CA ASP A 861 -22.72 31.64 -15.59
C ASP A 861 -22.68 30.89 -14.25
N ASP A 862 -23.56 29.88 -14.09
CA ASP A 862 -23.72 29.10 -12.87
C ASP A 862 -22.56 28.09 -12.69
N TYR A 863 -21.53 28.48 -11.93
CA TYR A 863 -20.41 27.59 -11.60
C TYR A 863 -20.83 26.51 -10.59
N ALA A 864 -21.04 25.29 -11.09
CA ALA A 864 -21.31 24.12 -10.27
C ALA A 864 -20.14 23.80 -9.32
N VAL A 865 -20.45 23.60 -8.03
CA VAL A 865 -19.46 23.20 -7.01
C VAL A 865 -18.97 21.78 -7.30
N VAL A 866 -17.70 21.64 -7.64
CA VAL A 866 -17.02 20.34 -7.75
C VAL A 866 -16.65 19.86 -6.34
N ASP A 867 -17.46 18.96 -5.80
CA ASP A 867 -17.21 18.27 -4.53
C ASP A 867 -16.14 17.17 -4.75
N TYR A 868 -15.01 17.26 -4.05
CA TYR A 868 -13.91 16.30 -4.22
C TYR A 868 -14.30 14.94 -3.63
N GLY A 869 -14.59 13.98 -4.52
CA GLY A 869 -14.68 12.57 -4.15
C GLY A 869 -13.34 12.07 -3.60
N VAL A 870 -13.39 11.26 -2.56
CA VAL A 870 -12.24 10.48 -2.12
C VAL A 870 -12.12 9.30 -3.08
N ASP A 871 -11.23 9.41 -4.06
CA ASP A 871 -10.98 8.33 -5.02
C ASP A 871 -10.16 7.21 -4.35
N ASP A 872 -10.78 6.04 -4.29
CA ASP A 872 -10.22 4.78 -3.79
C ASP A 872 -9.21 4.23 -4.81
N MET A 873 -7.99 4.75 -4.76
CA MET A 873 -6.87 4.37 -5.65
C MET A 873 -6.25 3.02 -5.26
N GLY A 874 -7.08 1.98 -5.14
CA GLY A 874 -6.63 0.60 -5.01
C GLY A 874 -5.87 0.14 -6.27
N ALA A 875 -4.65 -0.36 -6.08
CA ALA A 875 -3.82 -0.85 -7.17
C ALA A 875 -4.39 -2.15 -7.76
N ASN A 876 -4.77 -2.12 -9.05
CA ASN A 876 -5.02 -3.34 -9.81
C ASN A 876 -3.71 -3.83 -10.44
N GLU A 877 -3.16 -4.93 -9.93
CA GLU A 877 -2.14 -5.72 -10.62
C GLU A 877 -2.78 -6.45 -11.82
N GLU A 878 -2.49 -6.01 -13.05
CA GLU A 878 -2.47 -6.88 -14.26
C GLU A 878 -1.92 -6.10 -15.49
N ALA A 879 -0.62 -5.79 -15.48
CA ALA A 879 0.06 -5.18 -16.62
C ALA A 879 0.45 -6.24 -17.67
N ASN A 880 -0.33 -6.35 -18.75
CA ASN A 880 -0.04 -7.29 -19.84
C ASN A 880 1.19 -6.82 -20.65
N SER A 881 2.27 -7.62 -20.67
CA SER A 881 3.41 -7.45 -21.57
C SER A 881 3.31 -8.38 -22.78
N ASP A 882 2.96 -7.85 -23.95
CA ASP A 882 2.99 -8.62 -25.20
C ASP A 882 4.43 -8.77 -25.70
N ALA A 883 5.04 -9.91 -25.36
CA ALA A 883 6.23 -10.43 -26.03
C ALA A 883 5.82 -11.61 -26.95
N HIS A 884 6.37 -11.62 -28.17
CA HIS A 884 6.31 -12.78 -29.05
C HIS A 884 7.50 -13.71 -28.75
N GLU A 885 7.22 -14.96 -28.41
CA GLU A 885 8.25 -15.99 -28.20
C GLU A 885 8.47 -16.78 -29.49
N ASP A 886 9.71 -16.77 -30.00
CA ASP A 886 10.21 -17.81 -30.92
C ASP A 886 10.54 -19.06 -30.08
N GLU A 887 10.24 -20.27 -30.58
CA GLU A 887 10.60 -21.52 -29.89
C GLU A 887 12.14 -21.66 -29.77
N ILE A 888 12.64 -21.90 -28.55
CA ILE A 888 14.05 -22.22 -28.28
C ILE A 888 14.15 -23.66 -27.79
N GLY A 889 14.87 -24.49 -28.56
CA GLY A 889 15.18 -25.87 -28.15
C GLY A 889 16.29 -25.94 -27.11
N TYR A 890 16.06 -26.71 -26.05
CA TYR A 890 17.06 -27.04 -25.04
C TYR A 890 18.08 -28.07 -25.56
N ASN A 891 19.25 -28.12 -24.93
CA ASN A 891 20.30 -29.08 -25.22
C ASN A 891 20.98 -29.52 -23.92
N ASP A 892 20.57 -30.67 -23.40
CA ASP A 892 20.90 -31.19 -22.06
C ASP A 892 22.31 -31.80 -22.00
N SER A 893 23.35 -31.00 -22.23
CA SER A 893 24.75 -31.46 -22.27
C SER A 893 25.76 -30.46 -21.66
N GLU A 894 25.47 -29.93 -20.47
CA GLU A 894 26.43 -29.17 -19.64
C GLU A 894 26.28 -29.54 -18.13
N TYR A 895 25.86 -30.79 -17.84
CA TYR A 895 25.71 -31.37 -16.49
C TYR A 895 26.23 -32.81 -16.38
N ASP A 896 27.47 -33.05 -16.80
CA ASP A 896 28.26 -34.19 -16.30
C ASP A 896 29.76 -33.91 -16.52
N ASP A 897 30.51 -33.86 -15.42
CA ASP A 897 31.88 -34.39 -15.32
C ASP A 897 32.27 -34.39 -13.83
N SER A 898 32.67 -35.56 -13.33
CA SER A 898 33.10 -35.83 -11.96
C SER A 898 34.63 -35.58 -11.83
N ASP A 899 35.39 -35.89 -10.78
CA ASP A 899 35.41 -37.08 -9.92
C ASP A 899 35.85 -36.79 -8.47
N SER A 900 35.43 -37.71 -7.60
CA SER A 900 36.02 -37.97 -6.28
C SER A 900 36.81 -39.29 -6.32
N ASP A 901 38.05 -39.30 -5.85
CA ASP A 901 38.90 -40.50 -5.67
C ASP A 901 40.18 -40.09 -4.90
N THR A 902 41.00 -40.89 -4.21
CA THR A 902 40.97 -42.19 -3.48
C THR A 902 42.29 -42.21 -2.64
N SER A 903 42.55 -42.97 -1.56
CA SER A 903 41.87 -43.85 -0.57
C SER A 903 42.80 -43.87 0.68
N SER A 904 42.76 -44.68 1.76
CA SER A 904 42.01 -45.86 2.25
C SER A 904 41.92 -45.72 3.81
N GLU A 905 41.90 -46.68 4.76
CA GLU A 905 41.98 -48.15 4.87
C GLU A 905 41.40 -48.61 6.24
N GLU A 906 41.17 -49.94 6.42
CA GLU A 906 40.66 -50.68 7.62
C GLU A 906 39.43 -50.14 8.39
#